data_AF-A0A0N8GLA2-F1
#
_entry.id   AF-A0A0N8GLA2-F1
#
_cell.length_a   1.000
_cell.length_b   1.000
_cell.length_c   1.000
_cell.angle_alpha   90.00
_cell.angle_beta   90.00
_cell.angle_gamma   90.00
#
_symmetry.space_group_name_H-M   'P 1'
#
loop_
_entity.id
_entity.type
_entity.pdbx_description
1 polymer ?
#
loop_
_entity_poly.entity_id
_entity_poly.type
_entity_poly.pdbx_seq_one_letter_code
_entity_poly.pdbx_strand_id
1 'polypeptide(L)'
;MISFLLWILTLFLLGAAAFPVLFWFFPHLADRGYGVAKPAGLLLFGYFYWILVTFGILPNNWTGVAAAFLLVLFVGFLAIRKVGWPVIKSWLHENLWLIAVVEVGFILLFGFFALMRAASPDITGTEKPMELAFINSILHSKVFPPADPWLSGYAISYYYFGYIIVAGIIRLTGTISGVGFNLAVSLWFAMAAAGSFSLVLNILSRIKLHNELKGQSVSVLQRAGWAVLGPIMLIFTANWEGFFELLHSRGLFWDASGHSAFWSWLDLKELTVAPSGVPGWFPTRPGGIWWWRASRVLQDYDFAGRTGEVIDEFPFFSLFLADLHPHVLSIPFVLLACNLALEFFIKASSGRQFRPGWMDVITYWTGSSQADKSVQNSYFPALEFWFAALIFGGLAFINIWDFPIYVGLASVGIVLARYLACGWNRQRILEFFECGLAFGFAGFLLYLPFYTGFASQAGGLLPSLVFFTRGKHLWLMFGVLFIPMLIGLISVIRLEKISLVIRKGLGKAAALLGILWTAMLILGLLITFAPALLGKVSPSLGEKVTLAAGLFMNTQGGGPAKDILLDSTLFRLMAPGSWLTLLLLTALIWGIVLALRDRFQQLQAATIQTDSTAKNDDNAVNTLPFLLLLATVGLGLVMFPEFFYLRDQFGTRMNTIFKFYYQAWILWSAAASVFVFIFWNNLKGITGWVARLLFILSMFAGFLYPFYALVDRFDSFSLERLNLDGSAYFSMAYPAEMEAVNYLSLAPDGTVAEAVGGSYTGYARISTLSGQPTVLGWPGHESQWRGGAIEIGTREPDIKTLYQTSNWEEALRIIQKYQIRYIYIGSLETNTYRVNEEKFKTNLSLVFNRGSVVIYEVPSQLLITPKK
;
A
#
# COMPACT_ATOMS: atom_id res chain seq x y z
N MET A 1 10.91 -10.07 24.95
CA MET A 1 11.19 -8.73 25.54
C MET A 1 12.46 -8.09 24.99
N ILE A 2 13.63 -8.76 25.02
CA ILE A 2 14.91 -8.18 24.54
C ILE A 2 14.82 -7.71 23.09
N SER A 3 14.32 -8.55 22.17
CA SER A 3 14.17 -8.17 20.75
C SER A 3 13.30 -6.93 20.57
N PHE A 4 12.20 -6.82 21.31
CA PHE A 4 11.33 -5.62 21.27
C PHE A 4 12.08 -4.34 21.66
N LEU A 5 12.87 -4.39 22.75
CA LEU A 5 13.68 -3.25 23.18
C LEU A 5 14.79 -2.89 22.19
N LEU A 6 15.46 -3.90 21.60
CA LEU A 6 16.47 -3.70 20.57
C LEU A 6 15.89 -3.06 19.30
N TRP A 7 14.67 -3.44 18.91
CA TRP A 7 13.96 -2.82 17.79
C TRP A 7 13.65 -1.35 18.09
N ILE A 8 13.12 -1.03 19.28
CA ILE A 8 12.89 0.37 19.69
C ILE A 8 14.18 1.18 19.61
N LEU A 9 15.28 0.66 20.18
CA LEU A 9 16.57 1.35 20.17
C LEU A 9 17.08 1.58 18.74
N THR A 10 17.02 0.55 17.90
CA THR A 10 17.46 0.61 16.49
C THR A 10 16.66 1.68 15.72
N LEU A 11 15.35 1.71 15.89
CA LEU A 11 14.47 2.66 15.21
C LEU A 11 14.62 4.07 15.75
N PHE A 12 14.86 4.24 17.04
CA PHE A 12 15.17 5.53 17.64
C PHE A 12 16.46 6.10 17.04
N LEU A 13 17.52 5.28 16.93
CA LEU A 13 18.79 5.70 16.34
C LEU A 13 18.67 6.04 14.84
N LEU A 14 17.97 5.21 14.06
CA LEU A 14 17.70 5.50 12.64
C LEU A 14 16.86 6.76 12.46
N GLY A 15 15.80 6.93 13.27
CA GLY A 15 14.98 8.13 13.27
C GLY A 15 15.77 9.38 13.67
N ALA A 16 16.59 9.29 14.73
CA ALA A 16 17.44 10.39 15.17
C ALA A 16 18.49 10.79 14.13
N ALA A 17 19.02 9.83 13.35
CA ALA A 17 19.94 10.12 12.26
C ALA A 17 19.24 10.69 11.01
N ALA A 18 18.04 10.23 10.70
CA ALA A 18 17.27 10.75 9.57
C ALA A 18 16.63 12.11 9.87
N PHE A 19 16.34 12.43 11.14
CA PHE A 19 15.68 13.67 11.51
C PHE A 19 16.44 14.93 11.05
N PRO A 20 17.76 15.08 11.23
CA PRO A 20 18.51 16.21 10.68
C PRO A 20 18.41 16.35 9.15
N VAL A 21 18.31 15.22 8.42
CA VAL A 21 18.11 15.22 6.95
C VAL A 21 16.73 15.79 6.62
N LEU A 22 15.69 15.33 7.31
CA LEU A 22 14.33 15.84 7.15
C LEU A 22 14.20 17.29 7.61
N PHE A 23 14.86 17.67 8.70
CA PHE A 23 14.85 19.04 9.23
C PHE A 23 15.41 20.03 8.20
N TRP A 24 16.41 19.59 7.44
CA TRP A 24 16.95 20.35 6.33
C TRP A 24 15.97 20.44 5.15
N PHE A 25 15.37 19.32 4.74
CA PHE A 25 14.55 19.25 3.53
C PHE A 25 13.10 19.71 3.71
N PHE A 26 12.56 19.67 4.94
CA PHE A 26 11.20 20.04 5.32
C PHE A 26 11.17 21.31 6.22
N PRO A 27 11.76 22.43 5.77
CA PRO A 27 11.85 23.61 6.62
C PRO A 27 10.51 24.28 6.92
N HIS A 28 9.46 24.01 6.15
CA HIS A 28 8.15 24.66 6.30
C HIS A 28 7.13 23.81 7.06
N LEU A 29 7.40 22.51 7.26
CA LEU A 29 6.56 21.65 8.08
C LEU A 29 6.72 22.00 9.57
N ALA A 30 5.61 21.98 10.31
CA ALA A 30 5.59 22.34 11.72
C ALA A 30 6.42 21.39 12.58
N ASP A 31 6.39 20.09 12.26
CA ASP A 31 7.18 19.06 12.94
C ASP A 31 8.57 18.86 12.34
N ARG A 32 8.96 19.60 11.30
CA ARG A 32 10.23 19.44 10.57
C ARG A 32 10.48 18.00 10.07
N GLY A 33 9.42 17.20 9.90
CA GLY A 33 9.50 15.79 9.52
C GLY A 33 9.73 14.81 10.67
N TYR A 34 9.66 15.25 11.93
CA TYR A 34 9.92 14.39 13.09
C TYR A 34 9.03 13.12 13.11
N GLY A 35 7.73 13.24 12.82
CA GLY A 35 6.82 12.08 12.84
C GLY A 35 7.04 11.06 11.70
N VAL A 36 7.78 11.43 10.65
CA VAL A 36 8.17 10.54 9.54
C VAL A 36 9.66 10.21 9.50
N ALA A 37 10.41 10.55 10.58
CA ALA A 37 11.84 10.30 10.67
C ALA A 37 12.20 8.81 10.68
N LYS A 38 11.43 7.96 11.38
CA LYS A 38 11.66 6.51 11.42
C LYS A 38 11.48 5.85 10.03
N PRO A 39 10.38 6.10 9.28
CA PRO A 39 10.27 5.67 7.88
C PRO A 39 11.41 6.15 6.99
N ALA A 40 11.82 7.42 7.08
CA ALA A 40 12.91 7.94 6.27
C ALA A 40 14.26 7.28 6.60
N GLY A 41 14.53 7.03 7.89
CA GLY A 41 15.72 6.30 8.34
C GLY A 41 15.74 4.85 7.84
N LEU A 42 14.60 4.17 7.86
CA LEU A 42 14.46 2.81 7.32
C LEU A 42 14.62 2.76 5.80
N LEU A 43 14.10 3.77 5.08
CA LEU A 43 14.29 3.89 3.64
C LEU A 43 15.77 4.04 3.28
N LEU A 44 16.49 4.96 3.95
CA LEU A 44 17.93 5.17 3.74
C LEU A 44 18.74 3.91 4.09
N PHE A 45 18.43 3.29 5.23
CA PHE A 45 19.05 2.05 5.69
C PHE A 45 18.84 0.91 4.67
N GLY A 46 17.60 0.67 4.27
CA GLY A 46 17.23 -0.34 3.28
C GLY A 46 17.88 -0.09 1.94
N TYR A 47 17.94 1.17 1.49
CA TYR A 47 18.55 1.54 0.21
C TYR A 47 20.06 1.27 0.22
N PHE A 48 20.80 1.79 1.21
CA PHE A 48 22.24 1.56 1.31
C PHE A 48 22.55 0.07 1.45
N TYR A 49 21.79 -0.65 2.26
CA TYR A 49 21.96 -2.08 2.41
C TYR A 49 21.74 -2.81 1.09
N TRP A 50 20.61 -2.57 0.42
CA TRP A 50 20.27 -3.20 -0.84
C TRP A 50 21.28 -2.90 -1.94
N ILE A 51 21.56 -1.63 -2.20
CA ILE A 51 22.35 -1.21 -3.37
C ILE A 51 23.80 -1.64 -3.23
N LEU A 52 24.39 -1.53 -2.03
CA LEU A 52 25.78 -1.88 -1.80
C LEU A 52 26.00 -3.40 -1.79
N VAL A 53 25.02 -4.19 -1.32
CA VAL A 53 25.06 -5.65 -1.44
C VAL A 53 24.87 -6.09 -2.90
N THR A 54 23.97 -5.44 -3.63
CA THR A 54 23.74 -5.72 -5.07
C THR A 54 25.00 -5.50 -5.91
N PHE A 55 25.80 -4.47 -5.60
CA PHE A 55 27.08 -4.22 -6.26
C PHE A 55 28.26 -4.99 -5.67
N GLY A 56 28.05 -5.86 -4.66
CA GLY A 56 29.12 -6.62 -4.02
C GLY A 56 30.10 -5.79 -3.18
N ILE A 57 29.75 -4.54 -2.86
CA ILE A 57 30.54 -3.66 -1.98
C ILE A 57 30.41 -4.11 -0.52
N LEU A 58 29.20 -4.52 -0.12
CA LEU A 58 28.93 -5.08 1.20
C LEU A 58 28.45 -6.54 1.08
N PRO A 59 28.85 -7.44 2.00
CA PRO A 59 28.28 -8.78 2.07
C PRO A 59 26.87 -8.79 2.68
N ASN A 60 26.01 -9.75 2.30
CA ASN A 60 24.73 -9.98 2.99
C ASN A 60 24.94 -10.74 4.31
N ASN A 61 25.56 -10.09 5.28
CA ASN A 61 25.76 -10.63 6.63
C ASN A 61 25.65 -9.49 7.67
N TRP A 62 25.92 -9.80 8.93
CA TRP A 62 25.82 -8.80 10.00
C TRP A 62 26.72 -7.58 9.77
N THR A 63 27.95 -7.77 9.26
CA THR A 63 28.88 -6.66 8.98
C THR A 63 28.38 -5.73 7.87
N GLY A 64 27.79 -6.27 6.81
CA GLY A 64 27.22 -5.44 5.75
C GLY A 64 26.01 -4.64 6.23
N VAL A 65 25.13 -5.26 7.00
CA VAL A 65 23.99 -4.55 7.61
C VAL A 65 24.44 -3.46 8.58
N ALA A 66 25.42 -3.75 9.44
CA ALA A 66 25.98 -2.77 10.37
C ALA A 66 26.64 -1.60 9.63
N ALA A 67 27.36 -1.85 8.53
CA ALA A 67 27.93 -0.80 7.70
C ALA A 67 26.85 0.11 7.08
N ALA A 68 25.76 -0.47 6.55
CA ALA A 68 24.63 0.31 6.05
C ALA A 68 23.98 1.18 7.15
N PHE A 69 23.83 0.64 8.36
CA PHE A 69 23.35 1.39 9.51
C PHE A 69 24.26 2.57 9.87
N LEU A 70 25.59 2.35 9.90
CA LEU A 70 26.58 3.41 10.16
C LEU A 70 26.58 4.49 9.06
N LEU A 71 26.34 4.12 7.80
CA LEU A 71 26.19 5.10 6.71
C LEU A 71 25.00 6.04 6.94
N VAL A 72 23.87 5.53 7.45
CA VAL A 72 22.73 6.40 7.81
C VAL A 72 23.12 7.37 8.94
N LEU A 73 23.82 6.90 9.97
CA LEU A 73 24.31 7.77 11.04
C LEU A 73 25.27 8.84 10.49
N PHE A 74 26.15 8.48 9.56
CA PHE A 74 27.08 9.39 8.93
C PHE A 74 26.36 10.46 8.09
N VAL A 75 25.36 10.07 7.29
CA VAL A 75 24.51 11.01 6.55
C VAL A 75 23.78 11.97 7.51
N GLY A 76 23.26 11.46 8.62
CA GLY A 76 22.67 12.27 9.68
C GLY A 76 23.65 13.28 10.28
N PHE A 77 24.88 12.85 10.57
CA PHE A 77 25.95 13.74 11.05
C PHE A 77 26.30 14.84 10.04
N LEU A 78 26.39 14.52 8.75
CA LEU A 78 26.60 15.52 7.69
C LEU A 78 25.45 16.53 7.62
N ALA A 79 24.21 16.08 7.78
CA ALA A 79 23.05 16.97 7.84
C ALA A 79 23.08 17.87 9.09
N ILE A 80 23.50 17.36 10.26
CA ILE A 80 23.72 18.20 11.45
C ILE A 80 24.78 19.27 11.19
N ARG A 81 25.89 18.93 10.51
CA ARG A 81 26.93 19.89 10.12
C ARG A 81 26.39 20.97 9.17
N LYS A 82 25.46 20.60 8.28
CA LYS A 82 24.85 21.51 7.30
C LYS A 82 23.84 22.47 7.92
N VAL A 83 22.98 21.99 8.82
CA VAL A 83 21.92 22.78 9.48
C VAL A 83 22.46 23.57 10.67
N GLY A 84 23.38 22.97 11.44
CA GLY A 84 23.89 23.49 12.69
C GLY A 84 23.17 22.89 13.90
N TRP A 85 23.93 22.23 14.79
CA TRP A 85 23.41 21.65 16.03
C TRP A 85 22.66 22.64 16.94
N PRO A 86 23.10 23.91 17.12
CA PRO A 86 22.36 24.86 17.96
C PRO A 86 20.91 25.10 17.49
N VAL A 87 20.68 25.12 16.17
CA VAL A 87 19.34 25.33 15.58
C VAL A 87 18.44 24.13 15.88
N ILE A 88 18.95 22.92 15.62
CA ILE A 88 18.22 21.68 15.91
C ILE A 88 17.93 21.59 17.41
N LYS A 89 18.92 21.87 18.26
CA LYS A 89 18.76 21.84 19.72
C LYS A 89 17.69 22.83 20.21
N SER A 90 17.67 24.06 19.69
CA SER A 90 16.61 25.05 20.04
C SER A 90 15.24 24.51 19.69
N TRP A 91 15.08 24.00 18.47
CA TRP A 91 13.81 23.44 18.03
C TRP A 91 13.36 22.25 18.89
N LEU A 92 14.28 21.35 19.26
CA LEU A 92 13.98 20.21 20.14
C LEU A 92 13.45 20.69 21.50
N HIS A 93 14.07 21.73 22.09
CA HIS A 93 13.61 22.30 23.37
C HIS A 93 12.25 22.98 23.25
N GLU A 94 11.99 23.69 22.15
CA GLU A 94 10.71 24.39 21.91
C GLU A 94 9.56 23.41 21.62
N ASN A 95 9.86 22.20 21.12
CA ASN A 95 8.88 21.23 20.65
C ASN A 95 8.86 19.93 21.47
N LEU A 96 9.34 19.94 22.72
CA LEU A 96 9.39 18.75 23.59
C LEU A 96 8.05 18.04 23.74
N TRP A 97 6.94 18.79 23.82
CA TRP A 97 5.61 18.19 23.89
C TRP A 97 5.27 17.41 22.61
N LEU A 98 5.54 18.00 21.44
CA LEU A 98 5.29 17.36 20.16
C LEU A 98 6.10 16.06 20.04
N ILE A 99 7.37 16.12 20.41
CA ILE A 99 8.28 14.96 20.46
C ILE A 99 7.71 13.90 21.42
N ALA A 100 7.28 14.29 22.62
CA ALA A 100 6.70 13.38 23.60
C ALA A 100 5.43 12.69 23.06
N VAL A 101 4.51 13.43 22.43
CA VAL A 101 3.31 12.83 21.82
C VAL A 101 3.67 11.82 20.74
N VAL A 102 4.62 12.16 19.86
CA VAL A 102 5.06 11.26 18.79
C VAL A 102 5.77 10.02 19.34
N GLU A 103 6.73 10.18 20.24
CA GLU A 103 7.52 9.05 20.77
C GLU A 103 6.73 8.18 21.74
N VAL A 104 6.00 8.77 22.70
CA VAL A 104 5.17 8.01 23.62
C VAL A 104 4.03 7.33 22.86
N GLY A 105 3.37 8.04 21.94
CA GLY A 105 2.35 7.46 21.07
C GLY A 105 2.90 6.30 20.25
N PHE A 106 4.07 6.47 19.64
CA PHE A 106 4.75 5.41 18.89
C PHE A 106 5.04 4.18 19.76
N ILE A 107 5.65 4.35 20.95
CA ILE A 107 6.00 3.24 21.85
C ILE A 107 4.74 2.54 22.36
N LEU A 108 3.71 3.28 22.75
CA LEU A 108 2.45 2.71 23.23
C LEU A 108 1.75 1.90 22.14
N LEU A 109 1.67 2.43 20.92
CA LEU A 109 1.02 1.74 19.80
C LEU A 109 1.84 0.55 19.31
N PHE A 110 3.18 0.66 19.30
CA PHE A 110 4.05 -0.47 18.99
C PHE A 110 3.90 -1.58 20.03
N GLY A 111 3.89 -1.24 21.31
CA GLY A 111 3.66 -2.18 22.41
C GLY A 111 2.28 -2.82 22.39
N PHE A 112 1.23 -2.01 22.18
CA PHE A 112 -0.15 -2.49 22.05
C PHE A 112 -0.28 -3.52 20.93
N PHE A 113 0.22 -3.20 19.73
CA PHE A 113 0.11 -4.11 18.60
C PHE A 113 1.03 -5.32 18.73
N ALA A 114 2.18 -5.18 19.39
CA ALA A 114 3.05 -6.32 19.72
C ALA A 114 2.38 -7.27 20.71
N LEU A 115 1.65 -6.75 21.71
CA LEU A 115 0.84 -7.58 22.62
C LEU A 115 -0.28 -8.30 21.87
N MET A 116 -0.97 -7.61 20.97
CA MET A 116 -2.00 -8.20 20.12
C MET A 116 -1.43 -9.33 19.24
N ARG A 117 -0.26 -9.14 18.63
CA ARG A 117 0.44 -10.19 17.88
C ARG A 117 0.90 -11.32 18.79
N ALA A 118 1.36 -11.02 20.00
CA ALA A 118 1.80 -12.03 20.96
C ALA A 118 0.66 -12.95 21.44
N ALA A 119 -0.59 -12.47 21.39
CA ALA A 119 -1.79 -13.26 21.70
C ALA A 119 -2.16 -14.24 20.57
N SER A 120 -1.75 -13.97 19.33
CA SER A 120 -2.03 -14.82 18.16
C SER A 120 -0.85 -14.79 17.18
N PRO A 121 0.31 -15.36 17.55
CA PRO A 121 1.57 -15.11 16.84
C PRO A 121 1.72 -15.87 15.54
N ASP A 122 0.93 -16.92 15.33
CA ASP A 122 1.08 -17.88 14.24
C ASP A 122 1.15 -17.22 12.87
N ILE A 123 2.17 -17.59 12.10
CA ILE A 123 2.39 -17.15 10.72
C ILE A 123 1.78 -18.20 9.79
N THR A 124 0.46 -18.37 9.89
CA THR A 124 -0.33 -19.35 9.13
C THR A 124 -1.49 -18.69 8.42
N GLY A 125 -1.96 -19.37 7.35
CA GLY A 125 -3.08 -18.91 6.54
C GLY A 125 -2.74 -17.73 5.63
N THR A 126 -3.52 -17.57 4.55
CA THR A 126 -3.32 -16.49 3.57
C THR A 126 -1.87 -16.43 3.07
N GLU A 127 -1.27 -15.25 2.95
CA GLU A 127 0.07 -15.03 2.38
C GLU A 127 1.17 -14.93 3.45
N LYS A 128 0.85 -15.03 4.75
CA LYS A 128 1.85 -14.99 5.84
C LYS A 128 3.03 -15.95 5.63
N PRO A 129 2.83 -17.21 5.22
CA PRO A 129 3.95 -18.11 4.94
C PRO A 129 4.83 -17.63 3.78
N MET A 130 4.24 -17.03 2.74
CA MET A 130 4.98 -16.45 1.61
C MET A 130 5.88 -15.30 2.07
N GLU A 131 5.36 -14.37 2.86
CA GLU A 131 6.16 -13.24 3.33
C GLU A 131 7.31 -13.70 4.26
N LEU A 132 7.05 -14.72 5.09
CA LEU A 132 8.11 -15.35 5.88
C LEU A 132 9.15 -16.04 4.99
N ALA A 133 8.73 -16.71 3.91
CA ALA A 133 9.62 -17.32 2.94
C ALA A 133 10.54 -16.29 2.28
N PHE A 134 10.01 -15.11 1.90
CA PHE A 134 10.83 -14.02 1.37
C PHE A 134 11.82 -13.49 2.41
N ILE A 135 11.39 -13.27 3.65
CA ILE A 135 12.30 -12.81 4.74
C ILE A 135 13.42 -13.83 4.96
N ASN A 136 13.09 -15.12 5.12
CA ASN A 136 14.09 -16.17 5.34
C ASN A 136 15.01 -16.35 4.13
N SER A 137 14.49 -16.27 2.90
CA SER A 137 15.32 -16.32 1.70
C SER A 137 16.30 -15.14 1.62
N ILE A 138 15.88 -13.93 1.98
CA ILE A 138 16.77 -12.76 2.05
C ILE A 138 17.83 -12.93 3.13
N LEU A 139 17.46 -13.50 4.29
CA LEU A 139 18.41 -13.80 5.37
C LEU A 139 19.42 -14.89 5.00
N HIS A 140 19.01 -15.86 4.18
CA HIS A 140 19.85 -16.98 3.75
C HIS A 140 20.72 -16.67 2.52
N SER A 141 20.25 -15.80 1.61
CA SER A 141 20.97 -15.44 0.39
C SER A 141 22.32 -14.77 0.67
N LYS A 142 23.38 -15.13 -0.03
CA LYS A 142 24.72 -14.51 0.16
C LYS A 142 24.91 -13.19 -0.58
N VAL A 143 24.19 -13.01 -1.69
CA VAL A 143 24.26 -11.87 -2.60
C VAL A 143 22.86 -11.42 -2.99
N PHE A 144 22.74 -10.21 -3.57
CA PHE A 144 21.50 -9.74 -4.17
C PHE A 144 21.58 -9.72 -5.71
N PRO A 145 20.46 -9.96 -6.42
CA PRO A 145 19.10 -10.16 -5.89
C PRO A 145 18.93 -11.49 -5.12
N PRO A 146 18.08 -11.54 -4.07
CA PRO A 146 17.89 -12.74 -3.27
C PRO A 146 17.33 -13.89 -4.10
N ALA A 147 17.66 -15.13 -3.72
CA ALA A 147 17.10 -16.33 -4.33
C ALA A 147 15.59 -16.38 -4.14
N ASP A 148 14.87 -16.91 -5.12
CA ASP A 148 13.46 -17.21 -4.96
C ASP A 148 13.30 -18.42 -4.01
N PRO A 149 12.56 -18.30 -2.89
CA PRO A 149 12.36 -19.45 -1.99
C PRO A 149 11.60 -20.60 -2.66
N TRP A 150 10.75 -20.30 -3.65
CA TRP A 150 9.79 -21.24 -4.22
C TRP A 150 10.01 -21.53 -5.70
N LEU A 151 11.09 -21.02 -6.29
CA LEU A 151 11.49 -21.39 -7.66
C LEU A 151 13.02 -21.41 -7.81
N SER A 152 13.63 -22.56 -7.55
CA SER A 152 15.08 -22.71 -7.61
C SER A 152 15.68 -22.33 -8.97
N GLY A 153 16.83 -21.65 -8.90
CA GLY A 153 17.56 -21.11 -10.05
C GLY A 153 17.13 -19.69 -10.47
N TYR A 154 16.14 -19.10 -9.80
CA TYR A 154 15.68 -17.74 -10.06
C TYR A 154 15.84 -16.84 -8.82
N ALA A 155 15.76 -15.53 -9.06
CA ALA A 155 15.60 -14.53 -8.01
C ALA A 155 14.12 -14.21 -7.78
N ILE A 156 13.81 -13.63 -6.62
CA ILE A 156 12.44 -13.18 -6.27
C ILE A 156 11.94 -12.19 -7.34
N SER A 157 10.84 -12.54 -8.01
CA SER A 157 10.17 -11.69 -9.01
C SER A 157 8.95 -10.97 -8.42
N TYR A 158 9.12 -10.33 -7.26
CA TYR A 158 8.04 -9.67 -6.52
C TYR A 158 8.52 -8.37 -5.86
N TYR A 159 7.64 -7.62 -5.17
CA TYR A 159 7.99 -6.36 -4.52
C TYR A 159 8.75 -6.60 -3.19
N TYR A 160 10.05 -6.88 -3.26
CA TYR A 160 10.79 -7.39 -2.09
C TYR A 160 11.55 -6.36 -1.24
N PHE A 161 11.47 -5.06 -1.54
CA PHE A 161 12.24 -4.06 -0.78
C PHE A 161 11.82 -3.92 0.67
N GLY A 162 10.51 -3.98 0.96
CA GLY A 162 10.02 -3.96 2.32
C GLY A 162 10.53 -5.16 3.14
N TYR A 163 10.62 -6.35 2.52
CA TYR A 163 11.21 -7.53 3.15
C TYR A 163 12.72 -7.38 3.38
N ILE A 164 13.45 -6.68 2.49
CA ILE A 164 14.87 -6.35 2.72
C ILE A 164 15.04 -5.49 3.96
N ILE A 165 14.18 -4.46 4.13
CA ILE A 165 14.21 -3.60 5.32
C ILE A 165 13.98 -4.44 6.58
N VAL A 166 12.94 -5.28 6.57
CA VAL A 166 12.60 -6.17 7.70
C VAL A 166 13.75 -7.15 8.00
N ALA A 167 14.26 -7.86 6.99
CA ALA A 167 15.39 -8.78 7.13
C ALA A 167 16.66 -8.07 7.64
N GLY A 168 16.91 -6.83 7.19
CA GLY A 168 18.01 -5.99 7.68
C GLY A 168 17.89 -5.71 9.18
N ILE A 169 16.71 -5.31 9.68
CA ILE A 169 16.50 -5.08 11.12
C ILE A 169 16.63 -6.38 11.91
N ILE A 170 16.06 -7.47 11.41
CA ILE A 170 16.16 -8.81 12.01
C ILE A 170 17.63 -9.19 12.20
N ARG A 171 18.44 -9.05 11.14
CA ARG A 171 19.87 -9.37 11.17
C ARG A 171 20.64 -8.42 12.09
N LEU A 172 20.39 -7.12 12.05
CA LEU A 172 21.07 -6.13 12.89
C LEU A 172 20.84 -6.38 14.39
N THR A 173 19.61 -6.75 14.75
CA THR A 173 19.19 -6.98 16.14
C THR A 173 19.40 -8.43 16.62
N GLY A 174 19.80 -9.35 15.75
CA GLY A 174 19.92 -10.77 16.08
C GLY A 174 18.58 -11.42 16.45
N THR A 175 17.47 -10.89 15.94
CA THR A 175 16.13 -11.44 16.20
C THR A 175 15.89 -12.67 15.32
N ILE A 176 15.18 -13.68 15.80
CA ILE A 176 14.73 -14.79 14.93
C ILE A 176 13.61 -14.32 14.00
N SER A 177 13.51 -14.89 12.80
CA SER A 177 12.58 -14.38 11.77
C SER A 177 11.11 -14.44 12.18
N GLY A 178 10.68 -15.49 12.90
CA GLY A 178 9.32 -15.60 13.43
C GLY A 178 8.92 -14.47 14.39
N VAL A 179 9.84 -14.06 15.27
CA VAL A 179 9.66 -12.89 16.16
C VAL A 179 9.74 -11.59 15.35
N GLY A 180 10.70 -11.51 14.43
CA GLY A 180 10.92 -10.36 13.56
C GLY A 180 9.72 -10.01 12.69
N PHE A 181 9.03 -11.02 12.16
CA PHE A 181 7.78 -10.87 11.40
C PHE A 181 6.72 -10.14 12.21
N ASN A 182 6.41 -10.66 13.41
CA ASN A 182 5.38 -10.07 14.27
C ASN A 182 5.77 -8.68 14.77
N LEU A 183 7.05 -8.45 15.10
CA LEU A 183 7.55 -7.12 15.43
C LEU A 183 7.46 -6.15 14.24
N ALA A 184 7.69 -6.61 13.01
CA ALA A 184 7.53 -5.80 11.81
C ALA A 184 6.08 -5.35 11.63
N VAL A 185 5.09 -6.25 11.76
CA VAL A 185 3.67 -5.86 11.66
C VAL A 185 3.35 -4.76 12.69
N SER A 186 3.75 -4.96 13.95
CA SER A 186 3.51 -4.00 15.03
C SER A 186 4.25 -2.67 14.83
N LEU A 187 5.46 -2.71 14.27
CA LEU A 187 6.22 -1.53 13.92
C LEU A 187 5.52 -0.71 12.84
N TRP A 188 5.02 -1.36 11.80
CA TRP A 188 4.31 -0.69 10.70
C TRP A 188 3.03 -0.01 11.19
N PHE A 189 2.29 -0.65 12.09
CA PHE A 189 1.14 -0.03 12.77
C PHE A 189 1.53 1.29 13.47
N ALA A 190 2.60 1.27 14.26
CA ALA A 190 3.07 2.46 14.98
C ALA A 190 3.63 3.56 14.06
N MET A 191 4.34 3.19 12.98
CA MET A 191 4.85 4.16 12.01
C MET A 191 3.73 4.78 11.17
N ALA A 192 2.70 4.02 10.80
CA ALA A 192 1.51 4.55 10.14
C ALA A 192 0.79 5.58 11.03
N ALA A 193 0.75 5.32 12.34
CA ALA A 193 0.18 6.26 13.30
C ALA A 193 0.98 7.57 13.37
N ALA A 194 2.31 7.47 13.51
CA ALA A 194 3.18 8.64 13.60
C ALA A 194 3.18 9.48 12.31
N GLY A 195 3.21 8.83 11.14
CA GLY A 195 3.20 9.51 9.85
C GLY A 195 1.88 10.20 9.53
N SER A 196 0.74 9.59 9.90
CA SER A 196 -0.58 10.20 9.70
C SER A 196 -0.83 11.35 10.68
N PHE A 197 -0.38 11.23 11.92
CA PHE A 197 -0.36 12.33 12.88
C PHE A 197 0.46 13.52 12.35
N SER A 198 1.68 13.25 11.85
CA SER A 198 2.57 14.27 11.26
C SER A 198 1.89 14.98 10.08
N LEU A 199 1.32 14.23 9.13
CA LEU A 199 0.64 14.81 7.96
C LEU A 199 -0.52 15.71 8.38
N VAL A 200 -1.38 15.24 9.29
CA VAL A 200 -2.54 16.02 9.76
C VAL A 200 -2.09 17.25 10.54
N LEU A 201 -1.09 17.13 11.43
CA LEU A 201 -0.52 18.25 12.17
C LEU A 201 0.04 19.31 11.22
N ASN A 202 0.82 18.90 10.22
CA ASN A 202 1.46 19.80 9.28
C ASN A 202 0.42 20.55 8.43
N ILE A 203 -0.64 19.88 8.00
CA ILE A 203 -1.78 20.54 7.33
C ILE A 203 -2.46 21.51 8.31
N LEU A 204 -2.82 21.05 9.52
CA LEU A 204 -3.52 21.85 10.50
C LEU A 204 -2.73 23.10 10.90
N SER A 205 -1.40 23.02 11.03
CA SER A 205 -0.55 24.14 11.47
C SER A 205 -0.72 25.43 10.64
N ARG A 206 -1.17 25.30 9.39
CA ARG A 206 -1.28 26.38 8.39
C ARG A 206 -2.71 26.62 7.90
N ILE A 207 -3.70 25.89 8.43
CA ILE A 207 -5.12 26.17 8.13
C ILE A 207 -5.58 27.37 8.94
N LYS A 208 -6.01 28.43 8.24
CA LYS A 208 -6.60 29.63 8.84
C LYS A 208 -8.10 29.43 9.07
N LEU A 209 -8.54 29.49 10.32
CA LEU A 209 -9.97 29.45 10.68
C LEU A 209 -10.63 30.82 10.57
N HIS A 210 -11.96 30.86 10.42
CA HIS A 210 -12.71 32.13 10.39
C HIS A 210 -12.58 32.93 11.70
N ASN A 211 -12.45 32.25 12.84
CA ASN A 211 -12.27 32.91 14.14
C ASN A 211 -10.85 33.50 14.31
N GLU A 212 -9.85 32.92 13.65
CA GLU A 212 -8.48 33.46 13.63
C GLU A 212 -8.41 34.73 12.79
N LEU A 213 -9.21 34.81 11.72
CA LEU A 213 -9.43 36.06 10.97
C LEU A 213 -10.13 37.14 11.81
N LYS A 214 -10.73 36.77 12.96
CA LYS A 214 -11.34 37.68 13.95
C LYS A 214 -10.46 37.91 15.20
N GLY A 215 -9.20 37.48 15.17
CA GLY A 215 -8.22 37.74 16.24
C GLY A 215 -8.13 36.69 17.35
N GLN A 216 -8.86 35.57 17.27
CA GLN A 216 -8.72 34.45 18.22
C GLN A 216 -7.77 33.39 17.66
N SER A 217 -6.52 33.35 18.12
CA SER A 217 -5.52 32.35 17.66
C SER A 217 -5.74 30.98 18.31
N VAL A 218 -5.80 29.91 17.51
CA VAL A 218 -5.75 28.53 18.03
C VAL A 218 -4.29 28.15 18.28
N SER A 219 -3.98 27.66 19.47
CA SER A 219 -2.60 27.32 19.82
C SER A 219 -2.09 26.09 19.05
N VAL A 220 -0.77 25.99 18.87
CA VAL A 220 -0.12 24.81 18.28
C VAL A 220 -0.48 23.53 19.04
N LEU A 221 -0.56 23.62 20.37
CA LEU A 221 -0.95 22.51 21.24
C LEU A 221 -2.37 21.99 20.94
N GLN A 222 -3.31 22.90 20.72
CA GLN A 222 -4.68 22.52 20.34
C GLN A 222 -4.70 21.82 18.98
N ARG A 223 -3.96 22.35 17.99
CA ARG A 223 -3.86 21.72 16.65
C ARG A 223 -3.22 20.33 16.73
N ALA A 224 -2.21 20.14 17.58
CA ALA A 224 -1.62 18.83 17.85
C ALA A 224 -2.62 17.86 18.50
N GLY A 225 -3.47 18.33 19.41
CA GLY A 225 -4.56 17.53 19.96
C GLY A 225 -5.53 17.03 18.88
N TRP A 226 -5.89 17.89 17.91
CA TRP A 226 -6.72 17.50 16.77
C TRP A 226 -6.02 16.57 15.78
N ALA A 227 -4.68 16.66 15.67
CA ALA A 227 -3.90 15.80 14.78
C ALA A 227 -3.96 14.31 15.17
N VAL A 228 -4.34 13.98 16.41
CA VAL A 228 -4.61 12.60 16.86
C VAL A 228 -5.74 11.94 16.07
N LEU A 229 -6.63 12.71 15.44
CA LEU A 229 -7.63 12.13 14.53
C LEU A 229 -6.99 11.44 13.32
N GLY A 230 -5.79 11.86 12.89
CA GLY A 230 -5.06 11.22 11.78
C GLY A 230 -4.89 9.71 11.96
N PRO A 231 -4.19 9.25 13.00
CA PRO A 231 -4.07 7.82 13.28
C PRO A 231 -5.41 7.16 13.57
N ILE A 232 -6.34 7.83 14.25
CA ILE A 232 -7.66 7.26 14.55
C ILE A 232 -8.41 6.91 13.25
N MET A 233 -8.52 7.85 12.32
CA MET A 233 -9.22 7.66 11.03
C MET A 233 -8.49 6.72 10.08
N LEU A 234 -7.18 6.53 10.26
CA LEU A 234 -6.39 5.69 9.37
C LEU A 234 -6.42 4.23 9.80
N ILE A 235 -6.06 3.96 11.06
CA ILE A 235 -5.77 2.60 11.54
C ILE A 235 -6.64 2.15 12.71
N PHE A 236 -7.61 2.94 13.17
CA PHE A 236 -8.57 2.51 14.21
C PHE A 236 -10.02 2.50 13.75
N THR A 237 -10.34 3.08 12.59
CA THR A 237 -11.68 3.05 12.00
C THR A 237 -11.79 2.02 10.89
N ALA A 238 -12.94 1.37 10.81
CA ALA A 238 -13.33 0.50 9.72
C ALA A 238 -14.51 1.08 8.91
N ASN A 239 -14.86 0.39 7.84
CA ASN A 239 -16.07 0.67 7.09
C ASN A 239 -17.33 0.32 7.91
N TRP A 240 -18.51 0.66 7.38
CA TRP A 240 -19.78 0.43 8.09
C TRP A 240 -20.29 -1.00 8.00
N GLU A 241 -19.63 -1.89 7.27
CA GLU A 241 -20.08 -3.27 7.09
C GLU A 241 -20.20 -4.00 8.43
N GLY A 242 -19.21 -3.87 9.32
CA GLY A 242 -19.28 -4.54 10.62
C GLY A 242 -20.43 -4.04 11.50
N PHE A 243 -20.87 -2.78 11.37
CA PHE A 243 -22.11 -2.33 12.04
C PHE A 243 -23.33 -3.13 11.54
N PHE A 244 -23.40 -3.43 10.24
CA PHE A 244 -24.49 -4.23 9.68
C PHE A 244 -24.39 -5.70 10.06
N GLU A 245 -23.20 -6.28 10.21
CA GLU A 245 -23.01 -7.62 10.78
C GLU A 245 -23.63 -7.74 12.19
N LEU A 246 -23.47 -6.72 13.03
CA LEU A 246 -24.08 -6.68 14.36
C LEU A 246 -25.62 -6.63 14.29
N LEU A 247 -26.18 -5.79 13.40
CA LEU A 247 -27.63 -5.71 13.23
C LEU A 247 -28.21 -7.01 12.69
N HIS A 248 -27.50 -7.65 11.75
CA HIS A 248 -27.86 -8.93 11.16
C HIS A 248 -27.87 -10.02 12.22
N SER A 249 -26.80 -10.14 13.00
CA SER A 249 -26.66 -11.13 14.08
C SER A 249 -27.72 -10.97 15.17
N ARG A 250 -28.21 -9.74 15.38
CA ARG A 250 -29.30 -9.47 16.33
C ARG A 250 -30.68 -9.87 15.80
N GLY A 251 -30.78 -10.29 14.54
CA GLY A 251 -32.02 -10.67 13.88
C GLY A 251 -32.89 -9.47 13.47
N LEU A 252 -32.30 -8.28 13.31
CA LEU A 252 -33.07 -7.09 12.93
C LEU A 252 -33.43 -7.11 11.45
N PHE A 253 -34.60 -6.53 11.13
CA PHE A 253 -35.14 -6.41 9.77
C PHE A 253 -35.51 -7.72 9.08
N TRP A 254 -35.68 -8.81 9.82
CA TRP A 254 -36.24 -10.07 9.32
C TRP A 254 -37.72 -10.17 9.66
N ASP A 255 -38.53 -10.68 8.73
CA ASP A 255 -39.90 -11.06 9.02
C ASP A 255 -39.99 -12.50 9.59
N ALA A 256 -41.18 -12.88 10.06
CA ALA A 256 -41.43 -14.21 10.62
C ALA A 256 -41.26 -15.35 9.60
N SER A 257 -41.25 -15.04 8.29
CA SER A 257 -41.05 -16.00 7.21
C SER A 257 -39.58 -16.14 6.79
N GLY A 258 -38.66 -15.40 7.43
CA GLY A 258 -37.24 -15.42 7.10
C GLY A 258 -36.88 -14.62 5.85
N HIS A 259 -37.78 -13.74 5.37
CA HIS A 259 -37.49 -12.82 4.28
C HIS A 259 -37.14 -11.43 4.83
N SER A 260 -36.33 -10.68 4.08
CA SER A 260 -36.01 -9.29 4.41
C SER A 260 -35.85 -8.45 3.16
N ALA A 261 -36.72 -7.45 3.01
CA ALA A 261 -36.58 -6.43 1.97
C ALA A 261 -35.33 -5.57 2.20
N PHE A 262 -34.96 -5.31 3.46
CA PHE A 262 -33.80 -4.50 3.81
C PHE A 262 -32.49 -5.21 3.45
N TRP A 263 -32.30 -6.46 3.88
CA TRP A 263 -31.07 -7.22 3.60
C TRP A 263 -30.95 -7.55 2.11
N SER A 264 -32.06 -7.87 1.44
CA SER A 264 -32.09 -8.03 -0.02
C SER A 264 -31.75 -6.72 -0.75
N TRP A 265 -32.23 -5.58 -0.25
CA TRP A 265 -31.87 -4.27 -0.80
C TRP A 265 -30.41 -3.91 -0.53
N LEU A 266 -29.84 -4.29 0.62
CA LEU A 266 -28.44 -4.04 0.94
C LEU A 266 -27.51 -4.91 0.07
N ASP A 267 -27.91 -6.16 -0.18
CA ASP A 267 -27.23 -7.13 -1.05
C ASP A 267 -25.75 -7.29 -0.69
N LEU A 268 -25.52 -7.62 0.58
CA LEU A 268 -24.22 -8.06 1.07
C LEU A 268 -24.21 -9.57 1.13
N LYS A 269 -23.17 -10.18 0.56
CA LYS A 269 -23.02 -11.63 0.48
C LYS A 269 -23.13 -12.23 1.88
N GLU A 270 -23.89 -13.31 2.01
CA GLU A 270 -24.25 -14.01 3.25
C GLU A 270 -25.23 -13.28 4.17
N LEU A 271 -25.23 -11.94 4.22
CA LEU A 271 -26.19 -11.17 5.02
C LEU A 271 -27.60 -11.13 4.40
N THR A 272 -27.77 -11.60 3.16
CA THR A 272 -29.08 -11.79 2.51
C THR A 272 -29.82 -13.04 3.01
N VAL A 273 -29.20 -13.85 3.87
CA VAL A 273 -29.83 -15.01 4.51
C VAL A 273 -30.01 -14.72 6.00
N ALA A 274 -31.10 -15.19 6.60
CA ALA A 274 -31.36 -14.99 8.03
C ALA A 274 -30.20 -15.53 8.90
N PRO A 275 -29.84 -14.85 10.00
CA PRO A 275 -28.77 -15.30 10.89
C PRO A 275 -29.07 -16.70 11.43
N SER A 276 -28.06 -17.58 11.39
CA SER A 276 -28.16 -18.91 11.98
C SER A 276 -27.82 -18.84 13.48
N GLY A 277 -28.75 -19.25 14.35
CA GLY A 277 -28.50 -19.35 15.79
C GLY A 277 -29.33 -18.39 16.64
N VAL A 278 -28.97 -18.27 17.93
CA VAL A 278 -29.68 -17.40 18.87
C VAL A 278 -29.33 -15.94 18.57
N PRO A 279 -30.32 -15.05 18.38
CA PRO A 279 -30.07 -13.64 18.12
C PRO A 279 -29.18 -13.00 19.20
N GLY A 280 -28.08 -12.40 18.78
CA GLY A 280 -27.06 -11.84 19.66
C GLY A 280 -26.35 -10.64 19.04
N TRP A 281 -25.48 -9.99 19.82
CA TRP A 281 -24.68 -8.85 19.33
C TRP A 281 -23.29 -9.25 18.84
N PHE A 282 -22.91 -10.51 19.01
CA PHE A 282 -21.63 -11.02 18.55
C PHE A 282 -21.80 -11.60 17.14
N PRO A 283 -21.09 -11.06 16.13
CA PRO A 283 -21.21 -11.56 14.78
C PRO A 283 -20.73 -13.00 14.63
N THR A 284 -21.42 -13.77 13.80
CA THR A 284 -21.00 -15.13 13.43
C THR A 284 -21.16 -15.31 11.94
N ARG A 285 -20.19 -15.99 11.32
CA ARG A 285 -20.21 -16.28 9.89
C ARG A 285 -20.13 -17.79 9.68
N PRO A 286 -21.23 -18.45 9.30
CA PRO A 286 -21.22 -19.88 9.02
C PRO A 286 -20.19 -20.23 7.94
N GLY A 287 -19.27 -21.14 8.25
CA GLY A 287 -18.25 -21.61 7.30
C GLY A 287 -17.08 -20.65 7.06
N GLY A 288 -16.91 -19.60 7.89
CA GLY A 288 -15.79 -18.69 7.76
C GLY A 288 -15.55 -17.83 9.00
N ILE A 289 -14.72 -16.81 8.83
CA ILE A 289 -14.40 -15.85 9.89
C ILE A 289 -15.21 -14.57 9.65
N TRP A 290 -15.98 -14.11 10.66
CA TRP A 290 -16.93 -13.01 10.50
C TRP A 290 -16.26 -11.71 10.07
N TRP A 291 -15.13 -11.36 10.69
CA TRP A 291 -14.43 -10.11 10.40
C TRP A 291 -13.84 -10.07 8.99
N TRP A 292 -13.81 -11.20 8.27
CA TRP A 292 -13.37 -11.26 6.88
C TRP A 292 -14.26 -10.44 5.94
N ARG A 293 -15.58 -10.40 6.19
CA ARG A 293 -16.57 -9.81 5.29
C ARG A 293 -16.36 -8.30 5.09
N ALA A 294 -15.85 -7.59 6.09
CA ALA A 294 -15.54 -6.17 5.98
C ALA A 294 -14.55 -5.83 4.85
N SER A 295 -13.74 -6.79 4.37
CA SER A 295 -12.84 -6.59 3.22
C SER A 295 -13.45 -6.92 1.86
N ARG A 296 -14.72 -7.34 1.83
CA ARG A 296 -15.47 -7.85 0.66
C ARG A 296 -16.87 -7.26 0.63
N VAL A 297 -16.98 -5.94 0.80
CA VAL A 297 -18.27 -5.20 0.77
C VAL A 297 -18.77 -5.08 -0.66
N LEU A 298 -17.84 -4.92 -1.60
CA LEU A 298 -18.15 -4.75 -3.02
C LEU A 298 -18.47 -6.09 -3.69
N GLN A 299 -19.48 -6.06 -4.56
CA GLN A 299 -19.83 -7.18 -5.45
C GLN A 299 -20.05 -6.66 -6.87
N ASP A 300 -19.35 -7.27 -7.81
CA ASP A 300 -19.57 -7.04 -9.24
C ASP A 300 -20.58 -8.04 -9.78
N TYR A 301 -21.36 -7.61 -10.76
CA TYR A 301 -22.36 -8.43 -11.45
C TYR A 301 -22.13 -8.29 -12.93
N ASP A 302 -22.12 -9.42 -13.64
CA ASP A 302 -22.09 -9.43 -15.09
C ASP A 302 -23.50 -9.28 -15.69
N PHE A 303 -23.64 -9.23 -17.02
CA PHE A 303 -24.95 -9.11 -17.67
C PHE A 303 -25.87 -10.32 -17.46
N ALA A 304 -25.31 -11.48 -17.07
CA ALA A 304 -26.08 -12.66 -16.71
C ALA A 304 -26.50 -12.67 -15.23
N GLY A 305 -26.15 -11.62 -14.46
CA GLY A 305 -26.42 -11.51 -13.03
C GLY A 305 -25.52 -12.39 -12.16
N ARG A 306 -24.45 -12.97 -12.72
CA ARG A 306 -23.48 -13.76 -11.96
C ARG A 306 -22.60 -12.83 -11.15
N THR A 307 -22.32 -13.22 -9.91
CA THR A 307 -21.54 -12.42 -8.97
C THR A 307 -20.04 -12.67 -9.10
N GLY A 308 -19.26 -11.59 -9.05
CA GLY A 308 -17.81 -11.59 -8.86
C GLY A 308 -17.48 -10.93 -7.54
N GLU A 309 -16.71 -11.62 -6.69
CA GLU A 309 -16.22 -11.04 -5.45
C GLU A 309 -15.10 -10.04 -5.74
N VAL A 310 -15.13 -8.90 -5.04
CA VAL A 310 -14.14 -7.82 -5.16
C VAL A 310 -13.42 -7.65 -3.83
N ILE A 311 -12.11 -7.44 -3.88
CA ILE A 311 -11.26 -7.16 -2.73
C ILE A 311 -11.25 -5.65 -2.49
N ASP A 312 -11.81 -5.21 -1.36
CA ASP A 312 -11.88 -3.80 -0.96
C ASP A 312 -11.39 -3.61 0.49
N GLU A 313 -10.13 -3.97 0.72
CA GLU A 313 -9.48 -3.82 2.03
C GLU A 313 -9.24 -2.36 2.42
N PHE A 314 -9.08 -2.15 3.73
CA PHE A 314 -8.71 -0.88 4.35
C PHE A 314 -7.63 -1.12 5.43
N PRO A 315 -6.87 -0.09 5.86
CA PRO A 315 -5.66 -0.29 6.65
C PRO A 315 -5.84 -1.08 7.96
N PHE A 316 -6.91 -0.85 8.72
CA PHE A 316 -7.15 -1.64 9.93
C PHE A 316 -7.38 -3.12 9.62
N PHE A 317 -8.11 -3.48 8.56
CA PHE A 317 -8.30 -4.87 8.15
C PHE A 317 -6.96 -5.55 7.86
N SER A 318 -6.13 -4.97 6.98
CA SER A 318 -4.87 -5.62 6.57
C SER A 318 -3.85 -5.69 7.74
N LEU A 319 -3.80 -4.65 8.60
CA LEU A 319 -2.96 -4.68 9.80
C LEU A 319 -3.45 -5.74 10.82
N PHE A 320 -4.77 -5.87 11.00
CA PHE A 320 -5.37 -6.88 11.87
C PHE A 320 -5.18 -8.31 11.34
N LEU A 321 -5.33 -8.49 10.03
CA LEU A 321 -5.00 -9.72 9.32
C LEU A 321 -3.53 -10.10 9.56
N ALA A 322 -2.64 -9.11 9.58
CA ALA A 322 -1.22 -9.22 9.89
C ALA A 322 -0.43 -10.05 8.86
N ASP A 323 -0.75 -9.90 7.58
CA ASP A 323 0.20 -10.18 6.51
C ASP A 323 1.17 -8.99 6.35
N LEU A 324 2.38 -9.25 5.85
CA LEU A 324 3.33 -8.20 5.50
C LEU A 324 3.24 -7.93 3.99
N HIS A 325 2.03 -7.86 3.46
CA HIS A 325 1.84 -7.65 2.03
C HIS A 325 2.37 -6.27 1.59
N PRO A 326 2.86 -6.11 0.35
CA PRO A 326 3.42 -4.86 -0.19
C PRO A 326 2.64 -3.56 0.10
N HIS A 327 1.31 -3.57 0.04
CA HIS A 327 0.50 -2.37 0.31
C HIS A 327 0.43 -2.02 1.80
N VAL A 328 0.59 -3.00 2.69
CA VAL A 328 0.76 -2.76 4.13
C VAL A 328 2.15 -2.18 4.38
N LEU A 329 3.17 -2.80 3.77
CA LEU A 329 4.56 -2.36 3.90
C LEU A 329 4.80 -0.94 3.37
N SER A 330 3.98 -0.46 2.43
CA SER A 330 4.14 0.88 1.87
C SER A 330 3.55 2.00 2.71
N ILE A 331 2.59 1.76 3.62
CA ILE A 331 1.84 2.80 4.35
C ILE A 331 2.75 3.90 4.96
N PRO A 332 3.81 3.57 5.72
CA PRO A 332 4.63 4.59 6.35
C PRO A 332 5.42 5.44 5.35
N PHE A 333 5.85 4.84 4.24
CA PHE A 333 6.59 5.51 3.17
C PHE A 333 5.67 6.34 2.28
N VAL A 334 4.43 5.90 2.11
CA VAL A 334 3.35 6.69 1.50
C VAL A 334 3.10 7.97 2.31
N LEU A 335 3.03 7.87 3.64
CA LEU A 335 2.84 9.03 4.52
C LEU A 335 4.06 9.97 4.50
N LEU A 336 5.28 9.43 4.37
CA LEU A 336 6.48 10.23 4.09
C LEU A 336 6.37 10.98 2.76
N ALA A 337 5.93 10.31 1.69
CA ALA A 337 5.72 10.93 0.38
C ALA A 337 4.60 12.01 0.40
N CYS A 338 3.54 11.82 1.18
CA CYS A 338 2.51 12.84 1.38
C CYS A 338 3.04 14.09 2.10
N ASN A 339 3.88 13.93 3.12
CA ASN A 339 4.54 15.06 3.79
C ASN A 339 5.52 15.79 2.86
N LEU A 340 6.26 15.04 2.03
CA LEU A 340 7.11 15.61 0.98
C LEU A 340 6.28 16.40 -0.05
N ALA A 341 5.14 15.86 -0.49
CA ALA A 341 4.24 16.56 -1.42
C ALA A 341 3.66 17.84 -0.81
N LEU A 342 3.35 17.84 0.50
CA LEU A 342 2.92 19.03 1.23
C LEU A 342 4.04 20.08 1.28
N GLU A 343 5.26 19.67 1.59
CA GLU A 343 6.42 20.56 1.59
C GLU A 343 6.62 21.19 0.20
N PHE A 344 6.54 20.40 -0.87
CA PHE A 344 6.61 20.90 -2.25
C PHE A 344 5.49 21.88 -2.59
N PHE A 345 4.26 21.60 -2.13
CA PHE A 345 3.15 22.53 -2.30
C PHE A 345 3.41 23.86 -1.58
N ILE A 346 3.95 23.85 -0.36
CA ILE A 346 4.24 25.06 0.41
C ILE A 346 5.35 25.87 -0.27
N LYS A 347 6.48 25.22 -0.64
CA LYS A 347 7.58 25.86 -1.38
C LYS A 347 7.11 26.46 -2.70
N ALA A 348 6.27 25.75 -3.46
CA ALA A 348 5.72 26.24 -4.72
C ALA A 348 4.71 27.39 -4.53
N SER A 349 4.09 27.50 -3.35
CA SER A 349 3.13 28.55 -3.03
C SER A 349 3.79 29.85 -2.59
N SER A 350 4.98 29.79 -1.99
CA SER A 350 5.68 30.97 -1.45
C SER A 350 6.56 31.73 -2.46
N GLY A 351 6.77 31.20 -3.67
CA GLY A 351 7.47 31.93 -4.73
C GLY A 351 7.43 31.26 -6.11
N ARG A 352 7.64 32.05 -7.17
CA ARG A 352 7.60 31.60 -8.59
C ARG A 352 8.79 30.71 -9.01
N GLN A 353 9.69 30.38 -8.08
CA GLN A 353 11.04 29.88 -8.34
C GLN A 353 11.23 28.36 -8.14
N PHE A 354 10.23 27.65 -7.60
CA PHE A 354 10.28 26.19 -7.44
C PHE A 354 9.83 25.47 -8.72
N ARG A 355 10.79 25.07 -9.56
CA ARG A 355 10.58 24.23 -10.75
C ARG A 355 11.43 22.97 -10.64
N PRO A 356 10.83 21.77 -10.55
CA PRO A 356 11.54 20.51 -10.76
C PRO A 356 11.65 20.27 -12.27
N GLY A 357 12.74 20.71 -12.89
CA GLY A 357 13.04 20.46 -14.30
C GLY A 357 14.31 19.64 -14.49
N TRP A 358 14.24 18.55 -15.24
CA TRP A 358 15.35 17.86 -15.90
C TRP A 358 16.32 18.82 -16.61
N MET A 359 15.83 19.89 -17.24
CA MET A 359 16.67 20.96 -17.79
C MET A 359 17.46 21.72 -16.71
N ASP A 360 16.92 21.89 -15.50
CA ASP A 360 17.64 22.53 -14.39
C ASP A 360 18.75 21.63 -13.85
N VAL A 361 18.50 20.31 -13.77
CA VAL A 361 19.52 19.30 -13.43
C VAL A 361 20.61 19.26 -14.49
N ILE A 362 20.25 19.20 -15.77
CA ILE A 362 21.20 19.21 -16.89
C ILE A 362 21.99 20.52 -16.91
N THR A 363 21.35 21.68 -16.72
CA THR A 363 22.02 23.00 -16.69
C THR A 363 22.99 23.11 -15.52
N TYR A 364 22.63 22.58 -14.34
CA TYR A 364 23.53 22.47 -13.19
C TYR A 364 24.74 21.57 -13.49
N TRP A 365 24.53 20.40 -14.09
CA TRP A 365 25.59 19.42 -14.38
C TRP A 365 26.48 19.81 -15.57
N THR A 366 25.93 20.48 -16.58
CA THR A 366 26.66 20.88 -17.80
C THR A 366 27.36 22.23 -17.67
N GLY A 367 27.11 22.98 -16.59
CA GLY A 367 27.73 24.28 -16.35
C GLY A 367 27.38 25.35 -17.40
N SER A 368 26.31 25.15 -18.18
CA SER A 368 25.91 26.07 -19.25
C SER A 368 25.32 27.38 -18.69
N SER A 369 26.21 28.31 -18.33
CA SER A 369 25.87 29.59 -17.69
C SER A 369 25.32 30.67 -18.65
N GLN A 370 24.46 30.30 -19.61
CA GLN A 370 23.79 31.28 -20.50
C GLN A 370 22.29 31.42 -20.21
N ALA A 371 21.79 30.90 -19.09
CA ALA A 371 20.53 31.39 -18.55
C ALA A 371 20.77 32.76 -17.91
N ASP A 372 20.11 33.77 -18.46
CA ASP A 372 20.08 35.17 -18.07
C ASP A 372 20.27 35.36 -16.55
N LYS A 373 21.24 36.20 -16.13
CA LYS A 373 21.55 36.46 -14.70
C LYS A 373 20.39 37.12 -13.94
N SER A 374 19.33 37.54 -14.65
CA SER A 374 18.03 37.92 -14.07
C SER A 374 17.22 36.73 -13.52
N VAL A 375 17.57 35.49 -13.92
CA VAL A 375 16.99 34.19 -13.53
C VAL A 375 17.86 33.48 -12.48
N GLN A 376 18.49 34.25 -11.58
CA GLN A 376 19.47 33.75 -10.61
C GLN A 376 18.92 32.84 -9.48
N ASN A 377 17.64 32.46 -9.48
CA ASN A 377 16.99 31.82 -8.33
C ASN A 377 16.17 30.54 -8.63
N SER A 378 16.37 29.84 -9.74
CA SER A 378 15.48 28.72 -10.12
C SER A 378 16.02 27.30 -9.83
N TYR A 379 16.94 27.14 -8.89
CA TYR A 379 17.52 25.82 -8.62
C TYR A 379 16.76 25.06 -7.53
N PHE A 380 16.17 23.93 -7.89
CA PHE A 380 15.88 22.87 -6.94
C PHE A 380 17.23 22.41 -6.35
N PRO A 381 17.44 22.40 -5.02
CA PRO A 381 18.69 21.89 -4.47
C PRO A 381 18.86 20.45 -4.93
N ALA A 382 19.94 20.13 -5.66
CA ALA A 382 20.10 18.81 -6.30
C ALA A 382 19.88 17.65 -5.31
N LEU A 383 20.28 17.83 -4.05
CA LEU A 383 20.11 16.85 -2.98
C LEU A 383 18.65 16.62 -2.57
N GLU A 384 17.81 17.67 -2.54
CA GLU A 384 16.38 17.51 -2.30
C GLU A 384 15.72 16.72 -3.43
N PHE A 385 16.13 16.95 -4.67
CA PHE A 385 15.57 16.25 -5.84
C PHE A 385 15.90 14.77 -5.78
N TRP A 386 17.16 14.43 -5.53
CA TRP A 386 17.59 13.03 -5.40
C TRP A 386 16.98 12.35 -4.18
N PHE A 387 16.79 13.05 -3.06
CA PHE A 387 16.09 12.50 -1.91
C PHE A 387 14.61 12.22 -2.20
N ALA A 388 13.94 13.11 -2.93
CA ALA A 388 12.56 12.87 -3.38
C ALA A 388 12.48 11.70 -4.38
N ALA A 389 13.40 11.63 -5.33
CA ALA A 389 13.51 10.52 -6.28
C ALA A 389 13.77 9.18 -5.55
N LEU A 390 14.56 9.20 -4.48
CA LEU A 390 14.79 8.03 -3.62
C LEU A 390 13.49 7.59 -2.93
N ILE A 391 12.71 8.52 -2.37
CA ILE A 391 11.40 8.22 -1.75
C ILE A 391 10.45 7.62 -2.78
N PHE A 392 10.27 8.27 -3.94
CA PHE A 392 9.34 7.80 -4.96
C PHE A 392 9.80 6.47 -5.59
N GLY A 393 11.07 6.33 -5.95
CA GLY A 393 11.63 5.06 -6.45
C GLY A 393 11.50 3.93 -5.42
N GLY A 394 11.68 4.23 -4.14
CA GLY A 394 11.46 3.29 -3.04
C GLY A 394 10.02 2.80 -2.99
N LEU A 395 9.03 3.68 -3.17
CA LEU A 395 7.62 3.27 -3.28
C LEU A 395 7.42 2.30 -4.45
N ALA A 396 8.07 2.53 -5.60
CA ALA A 396 7.93 1.65 -6.76
C ALA A 396 8.43 0.22 -6.48
N PHE A 397 9.49 0.10 -5.67
CA PHE A 397 10.08 -1.18 -5.29
C PHE A 397 9.34 -1.86 -4.11
N ILE A 398 8.72 -1.09 -3.21
CA ILE A 398 7.87 -1.65 -2.14
C ILE A 398 6.52 -2.08 -2.69
N ASN A 399 5.88 -1.25 -3.51
CA ASN A 399 4.59 -1.49 -4.14
C ASN A 399 4.41 -0.56 -5.36
N ILE A 400 4.62 -1.12 -6.56
CA ILE A 400 4.68 -0.33 -7.81
C ILE A 400 3.41 0.50 -8.09
N TRP A 401 2.27 0.10 -7.56
CA TRP A 401 0.99 0.81 -7.71
C TRP A 401 0.98 2.18 -7.04
N ASP A 402 1.77 2.36 -5.98
CA ASP A 402 1.80 3.60 -5.19
C ASP A 402 2.66 4.67 -5.88
N PHE A 403 3.67 4.25 -6.64
CA PHE A 403 4.59 5.14 -7.35
C PHE A 403 3.89 6.21 -8.22
N PRO A 404 3.03 5.86 -9.21
CA PRO A 404 2.39 6.87 -10.04
C PRO A 404 1.42 7.75 -9.25
N ILE A 405 0.80 7.23 -8.19
CA ILE A 405 -0.15 7.97 -7.34
C ILE A 405 0.57 9.09 -6.61
N TYR A 406 1.69 8.79 -5.94
CA TYR A 406 2.38 9.76 -5.08
C TYR A 406 3.32 10.69 -5.84
N VAL A 407 3.91 10.24 -6.95
CA VAL A 407 4.58 11.15 -7.92
C VAL A 407 3.54 12.11 -8.51
N GLY A 408 2.35 11.61 -8.86
CA GLY A 408 1.22 12.41 -9.31
C GLY A 408 0.77 13.44 -8.27
N LEU A 409 0.60 13.03 -7.00
CA LEU A 409 0.21 13.92 -5.91
C LEU A 409 1.21 15.08 -5.72
N ALA A 410 2.51 14.79 -5.68
CA ALA A 410 3.55 15.83 -5.59
C ALA A 410 3.54 16.76 -6.81
N SER A 411 3.43 16.21 -8.02
CA SER A 411 3.42 16.98 -9.27
C SER A 411 2.19 17.88 -9.38
N VAL A 412 1.00 17.36 -9.06
CA VAL A 412 -0.24 18.15 -9.01
C VAL A 412 -0.19 19.17 -7.87
N GLY A 413 0.43 18.85 -6.73
CA GLY A 413 0.66 19.80 -5.63
C GLY A 413 1.41 21.04 -6.09
N ILE A 414 2.54 20.85 -6.79
CA ILE A 414 3.34 21.94 -7.35
C ILE A 414 2.51 22.72 -8.39
N VAL A 415 1.84 22.03 -9.31
CA VAL A 415 1.04 22.68 -10.35
C VAL A 415 -0.16 23.44 -9.76
N LEU A 416 -0.79 22.91 -8.72
CA LEU A 416 -1.90 23.54 -8.02
C LEU A 416 -1.45 24.83 -7.33
N ALA A 417 -0.33 24.79 -6.59
CA ALA A 417 0.25 25.98 -5.98
C ALA A 417 0.48 27.08 -7.03
N ARG A 418 1.04 26.71 -8.20
CA ARG A 418 1.30 27.66 -9.29
C ARG A 418 0.04 28.12 -10.00
N TYR A 419 -0.97 27.27 -10.13
CA TYR A 419 -2.28 27.64 -10.64
C TYR A 419 -2.97 28.68 -9.74
N LEU A 420 -2.88 28.52 -8.43
CA LEU A 420 -3.41 29.48 -7.48
C LEU A 420 -2.64 30.80 -7.56
N ALA A 421 -1.30 30.72 -7.61
CA ALA A 421 -0.43 31.89 -7.63
C ALA A 421 -0.49 32.71 -8.94
N CYS A 422 -0.60 32.04 -10.09
CA CYS A 422 -0.41 32.65 -11.41
C CYS A 422 -1.57 32.42 -12.39
N GLY A 423 -2.60 31.66 -12.02
CA GLY A 423 -3.69 31.26 -12.92
C GLY A 423 -3.32 30.10 -13.87
N TRP A 424 -4.30 29.73 -14.71
CA TRP A 424 -4.15 28.69 -15.72
C TRP A 424 -3.28 29.15 -16.89
N ASN A 425 -2.37 28.28 -17.32
CA ASN A 425 -1.57 28.42 -18.53
C ASN A 425 -1.31 27.00 -19.09
N ARG A 426 -1.22 26.83 -20.41
CA ARG A 426 -0.84 25.54 -21.03
C ARG A 426 0.48 24.99 -20.50
N GLN A 427 1.40 25.87 -20.07
CA GLN A 427 2.65 25.49 -19.41
C GLN A 427 2.44 24.63 -18.15
N ARG A 428 1.29 24.74 -17.47
CA ARG A 428 0.98 23.93 -16.27
C ARG A 428 0.90 22.43 -16.59
N ILE A 429 0.46 22.08 -17.79
CA ILE A 429 0.42 20.69 -18.27
C ILE A 429 1.84 20.19 -18.49
N LEU A 430 2.69 20.99 -19.14
CA LEU A 430 4.10 20.64 -19.34
C LEU A 430 4.81 20.46 -18.01
N GLU A 431 4.64 21.38 -17.06
CA GLU A 431 5.24 21.30 -15.73
C GLU A 431 4.83 20.01 -14.98
N PHE A 432 3.56 19.60 -15.10
CA PHE A 432 3.11 18.32 -14.52
C PHE A 432 3.90 17.13 -15.08
N PHE A 433 4.01 17.03 -16.41
CA PHE A 433 4.72 15.93 -17.05
C PHE A 433 6.23 16.03 -16.85
N GLU A 434 6.82 17.22 -16.85
CA GLU A 434 8.24 17.44 -16.56
C GLU A 434 8.59 16.98 -15.15
N CYS A 435 7.80 17.37 -14.14
CA CYS A 435 8.00 16.92 -12.75
C CYS A 435 7.84 15.40 -12.64
N GLY A 436 6.74 14.87 -13.19
CA GLY A 436 6.41 13.45 -13.12
C GLY A 436 7.45 12.58 -13.79
N LEU A 437 7.90 12.96 -14.99
CA LEU A 437 8.95 12.23 -15.72
C LEU A 437 10.32 12.38 -15.06
N ALA A 438 10.65 13.55 -14.48
CA ALA A 438 11.92 13.75 -13.79
C ALA A 438 12.03 12.85 -12.56
N PHE A 439 11.04 12.86 -11.66
CA PHE A 439 11.01 11.95 -10.52
C PHE A 439 10.86 10.50 -10.97
N GLY A 440 10.08 10.26 -12.01
CA GLY A 440 9.85 8.93 -12.56
C GLY A 440 11.13 8.27 -13.04
N PHE A 441 11.88 8.98 -13.88
CA PHE A 441 13.14 8.53 -14.44
C PHE A 441 14.25 8.47 -13.40
N ALA A 442 14.39 9.48 -12.53
CA ALA A 442 15.40 9.46 -11.47
C ALA A 442 15.16 8.33 -10.45
N GLY A 443 13.90 8.10 -10.07
CA GLY A 443 13.51 6.96 -9.24
C GLY A 443 13.82 5.62 -9.93
N PHE A 444 13.48 5.49 -11.21
CA PHE A 444 13.85 4.31 -12.00
C PHE A 444 15.36 4.06 -12.01
N LEU A 445 16.17 5.10 -12.23
CA LEU A 445 17.64 4.99 -12.25
C LEU A 445 18.21 4.55 -10.89
N LEU A 446 17.74 5.14 -9.79
CA LEU A 446 18.21 4.80 -8.44
C LEU A 446 17.93 3.33 -8.08
N TYR A 447 16.89 2.74 -8.68
CA TYR A 447 16.43 1.38 -8.43
C TYR A 447 16.59 0.45 -9.64
N LEU A 448 17.41 0.82 -10.63
CA LEU A 448 17.57 0.08 -11.89
C LEU A 448 17.86 -1.43 -11.70
N PRO A 449 18.73 -1.86 -10.77
CA PRO A 449 18.98 -3.30 -10.55
C PRO A 449 17.75 -4.11 -10.15
N PHE A 450 16.74 -3.50 -9.54
CA PHE A 450 15.48 -4.19 -9.23
C PHE A 450 14.69 -4.47 -10.52
N TYR A 451 14.57 -3.46 -11.38
CA TYR A 451 13.78 -3.56 -12.61
C TYR A 451 14.33 -4.60 -13.61
N THR A 452 15.62 -4.95 -13.53
CA THR A 452 16.20 -5.98 -14.40
C THR A 452 15.73 -7.41 -14.06
N GLY A 453 15.27 -7.65 -12.82
CA GLY A 453 14.76 -8.94 -12.37
C GLY A 453 13.25 -8.99 -12.15
N PHE A 454 12.54 -7.88 -12.36
CA PHE A 454 11.12 -7.74 -12.07
C PHE A 454 10.26 -7.92 -13.32
N ALA A 455 9.22 -8.75 -13.23
CA ALA A 455 8.19 -8.91 -14.26
C ALA A 455 6.93 -8.09 -13.93
N SER A 456 6.46 -7.28 -14.88
CA SER A 456 5.22 -6.51 -14.70
C SER A 456 3.98 -7.39 -14.79
N GLN A 457 3.07 -7.24 -13.82
CA GLN A 457 1.78 -7.93 -13.77
C GLN A 457 0.68 -7.21 -14.57
N ALA A 458 0.90 -5.95 -14.96
CA ALA A 458 -0.11 -5.14 -15.64
C ALA A 458 -0.15 -5.43 -17.15
N GLY A 459 -1.31 -5.87 -17.64
CA GLY A 459 -1.60 -6.27 -19.01
C GLY A 459 -2.37 -5.24 -19.86
N GLY A 460 -2.42 -3.97 -19.41
CA GLY A 460 -3.05 -2.86 -20.14
C GLY A 460 -4.39 -2.37 -19.54
N LEU A 461 -4.97 -1.33 -20.15
CA LEU A 461 -6.21 -0.68 -19.69
C LEU A 461 -7.45 -1.28 -20.37
N LEU A 462 -8.47 -1.65 -19.58
CA LEU A 462 -9.76 -2.16 -20.05
C LEU A 462 -10.92 -1.30 -19.54
N PRO A 463 -12.03 -1.19 -20.29
CA PRO A 463 -13.23 -0.48 -19.85
C PRO A 463 -14.03 -1.35 -18.88
N SER A 464 -14.57 -0.74 -17.82
CA SER A 464 -15.28 -1.44 -16.76
C SER A 464 -16.67 -1.92 -17.19
N LEU A 465 -17.33 -1.16 -18.09
CA LEU A 465 -18.65 -1.47 -18.67
C LEU A 465 -19.69 -1.87 -17.62
N VAL A 466 -20.04 -3.17 -17.51
CA VAL A 466 -21.07 -3.67 -16.58
C VAL A 466 -20.62 -3.60 -15.12
N PHE A 467 -19.31 -3.64 -14.88
CA PHE A 467 -18.75 -3.59 -13.55
C PHE A 467 -18.73 -2.13 -13.06
N PHE A 468 -19.48 -1.85 -12.00
CA PHE A 468 -19.46 -0.56 -11.30
C PHE A 468 -19.90 -0.77 -9.86
N THR A 469 -19.40 0.07 -8.96
CA THR A 469 -19.73 -0.03 -7.55
C THR A 469 -21.14 0.50 -7.35
N ARG A 470 -22.00 -0.22 -6.65
CA ARG A 470 -23.36 0.26 -6.35
C ARG A 470 -23.30 1.31 -5.23
N GLY A 471 -24.18 2.31 -5.27
CA GLY A 471 -24.13 3.43 -4.32
C GLY A 471 -24.16 3.02 -2.85
N LYS A 472 -24.99 2.03 -2.50
CA LYS A 472 -25.04 1.44 -1.16
C LYS A 472 -23.71 0.84 -0.72
N HIS A 473 -23.02 0.08 -1.59
CA HIS A 473 -21.73 -0.53 -1.29
C HIS A 473 -20.63 0.53 -1.16
N LEU A 474 -20.67 1.57 -2.00
CA LEU A 474 -19.74 2.70 -1.91
C LEU A 474 -19.85 3.42 -0.55
N TRP A 475 -21.07 3.67 -0.09
CA TRP A 475 -21.32 4.31 1.20
C TRP A 475 -21.06 3.39 2.40
N LEU A 476 -21.27 2.09 2.25
CA LEU A 476 -20.84 1.12 3.26
C LEU A 476 -19.32 1.15 3.43
N MET A 477 -18.58 1.13 2.32
CA MET A 477 -17.12 1.16 2.32
C MET A 477 -16.59 2.47 2.90
N PHE A 478 -17.00 3.62 2.36
CA PHE A 478 -16.37 4.92 2.71
C PHE A 478 -17.18 5.81 3.64
N GLY A 479 -18.34 5.37 4.13
CA GLY A 479 -19.27 6.20 4.91
C GLY A 479 -18.63 6.91 6.10
N VAL A 480 -17.75 6.22 6.83
CA VAL A 480 -16.99 6.78 7.96
C VAL A 480 -16.12 7.98 7.58
N LEU A 481 -15.62 8.03 6.34
CA LEU A 481 -14.81 9.12 5.80
C LEU A 481 -15.64 10.15 5.01
N PHE A 482 -16.72 9.71 4.36
CA PHE A 482 -17.63 10.57 3.59
C PHE A 482 -18.39 11.56 4.46
N ILE A 483 -18.88 11.15 5.63
CA ILE A 483 -19.61 12.04 6.53
C ILE A 483 -18.76 13.25 6.95
N PRO A 484 -17.58 13.09 7.57
CA PRO A 484 -16.74 14.23 7.93
C PRO A 484 -16.27 15.03 6.70
N MET A 485 -15.99 14.37 5.57
CA MET A 485 -15.59 15.06 4.34
C MET A 485 -16.70 15.96 3.78
N LEU A 486 -17.93 15.46 3.66
CA LEU A 486 -19.08 16.24 3.16
C LEU A 486 -19.43 17.40 4.09
N ILE A 487 -19.48 17.15 5.39
CA ILE A 487 -19.74 18.20 6.39
C ILE A 487 -18.62 19.26 6.34
N GLY A 488 -17.37 18.82 6.23
CA GLY A 488 -16.21 19.69 6.07
C GLY A 488 -16.27 20.56 4.83
N LEU A 489 -16.56 19.97 3.67
CA LEU A 489 -16.75 20.70 2.40
C LEU A 489 -17.88 21.72 2.52
N ILE A 490 -19.04 21.34 3.07
CA ILE A 490 -20.16 22.26 3.31
C ILE A 490 -19.74 23.40 4.26
N SER A 491 -18.98 23.08 5.31
CA SER A 491 -18.47 24.09 6.25
C SER A 491 -17.51 25.07 5.59
N VAL A 492 -16.67 24.62 4.65
CA VAL A 492 -15.79 25.51 3.87
C VAL A 492 -16.62 26.37 2.91
N ILE A 493 -17.65 25.80 2.28
CA ILE A 493 -18.53 26.54 1.35
C ILE A 493 -19.29 27.66 2.05
N ARG A 494 -19.69 27.50 3.33
CA ARG A 494 -20.32 28.59 4.09
C ARG A 494 -19.42 29.81 4.30
N LEU A 495 -18.11 29.67 4.10
CA LEU A 495 -17.18 30.80 4.07
C LEU A 495 -17.20 31.55 2.73
N GLU A 496 -17.81 30.97 1.70
CA GLU A 496 -17.91 31.46 0.33
C GLU A 496 -19.39 31.56 -0.10
N LYS A 497 -19.68 32.06 -1.32
CA LYS A 497 -21.06 32.08 -1.84
C LYS A 497 -21.44 30.70 -2.38
N ILE A 498 -22.33 29.99 -1.69
CA ILE A 498 -22.78 28.62 -2.05
C ILE A 498 -23.28 28.48 -3.50
N SER A 499 -24.03 29.47 -4.00
CA SER A 499 -24.56 29.46 -5.37
C SER A 499 -23.45 29.54 -6.42
N LEU A 500 -22.36 30.24 -6.12
CA LEU A 500 -21.19 30.35 -7.01
C LEU A 500 -20.45 29.02 -7.09
N VAL A 501 -20.20 28.39 -5.94
CA VAL A 501 -19.50 27.10 -5.82
C VAL A 501 -20.25 26.03 -6.61
N ILE A 502 -21.55 25.88 -6.36
CA ILE A 502 -22.37 24.85 -7.02
C ILE A 502 -22.40 25.07 -8.53
N ARG A 503 -22.66 26.30 -8.99
CA ARG A 503 -22.73 26.60 -10.43
C ARG A 503 -21.41 26.34 -11.16
N LYS A 504 -20.28 26.75 -10.57
CA LYS A 504 -18.94 26.54 -11.18
C LYS A 504 -18.51 25.08 -11.13
N GLY A 505 -18.79 24.40 -10.02
CA GLY A 505 -18.38 23.02 -9.78
C GLY A 505 -19.18 22.00 -10.59
N LEU A 506 -20.51 22.11 -10.59
CA LEU A 506 -21.39 21.10 -11.18
C LEU A 506 -21.15 20.91 -12.68
N GLY A 507 -20.99 22.00 -13.43
CA GLY A 507 -20.72 21.92 -14.87
C GLY A 507 -19.38 21.23 -15.18
N LYS A 508 -18.34 21.47 -14.37
CA LYS A 508 -17.03 20.81 -14.53
C LYS A 508 -17.08 19.34 -14.11
N ALA A 509 -17.77 19.03 -13.03
CA ALA A 509 -17.96 17.68 -12.56
C ALA A 509 -18.76 16.84 -13.58
N ALA A 510 -19.88 17.36 -14.08
CA ALA A 510 -20.68 16.70 -15.10
C ALA A 510 -19.89 16.49 -16.41
N ALA A 511 -19.09 17.47 -16.82
CA ALA A 511 -18.21 17.33 -17.99
C ALA A 511 -17.16 16.23 -17.79
N LEU A 512 -16.51 16.18 -16.61
CA LEU A 512 -15.52 15.15 -16.31
C LEU A 512 -16.14 13.75 -16.34
N LEU A 513 -17.24 13.53 -15.61
CA LEU A 513 -17.92 12.23 -15.59
C LEU A 513 -18.44 11.85 -16.99
N GLY A 514 -18.99 12.81 -17.74
CA GLY A 514 -19.41 12.60 -19.12
C GLY A 514 -18.27 12.15 -20.02
N ILE A 515 -17.10 12.81 -19.93
CA ILE A 515 -15.89 12.42 -20.68
C ILE A 515 -15.44 11.00 -20.32
N LEU A 516 -15.37 10.66 -19.03
CA LEU A 516 -14.94 9.33 -18.59
C LEU A 516 -15.93 8.25 -19.06
N TRP A 517 -17.23 8.52 -18.96
CA TRP A 517 -18.28 7.61 -19.43
C TRP A 517 -18.19 7.40 -20.95
N THR A 518 -18.06 8.47 -21.73
CA THR A 518 -17.91 8.38 -23.18
C THR A 518 -16.62 7.65 -23.56
N ALA A 519 -15.51 7.93 -22.88
CA ALA A 519 -14.22 7.26 -23.13
C ALA A 519 -14.29 5.75 -22.83
N MET A 520 -14.99 5.34 -21.77
CA MET A 520 -15.25 3.92 -21.47
C MET A 520 -16.02 3.24 -22.61
N LEU A 521 -17.09 3.87 -23.10
CA LEU A 521 -17.89 3.34 -24.21
C LEU A 521 -17.10 3.27 -25.52
N ILE A 522 -16.29 4.30 -25.83
CA ILE A 522 -15.40 4.30 -26.99
C ILE A 522 -14.40 3.15 -26.89
N LEU A 523 -13.78 2.94 -25.73
CA LEU A 523 -12.83 1.84 -25.54
C LEU A 523 -13.50 0.47 -25.70
N GLY A 524 -14.72 0.31 -25.19
CA GLY A 524 -15.52 -0.91 -25.41
C GLY A 524 -15.87 -1.16 -26.88
N LEU A 525 -16.23 -0.10 -27.62
CA LEU A 525 -16.42 -0.15 -29.07
C LEU A 525 -15.13 -0.55 -29.80
N LEU A 526 -13.99 0.04 -29.43
CA LEU A 526 -12.70 -0.28 -30.04
C LEU A 526 -12.33 -1.75 -29.84
N ILE A 527 -12.50 -2.30 -28.63
CA ILE A 527 -12.25 -3.73 -28.35
C ILE A 527 -13.14 -4.62 -29.21
N THR A 528 -14.40 -4.22 -29.41
CA THR A 528 -15.37 -4.96 -30.22
C THR A 528 -15.01 -4.98 -31.71
N PHE A 529 -14.58 -3.85 -32.28
CA PHE A 529 -14.33 -3.71 -33.71
C PHE A 529 -12.86 -3.94 -34.12
N ALA A 530 -11.93 -3.93 -33.16
CA ALA A 530 -10.51 -4.18 -33.41
C ALA A 530 -10.22 -5.52 -34.14
N PRO A 531 -10.88 -6.65 -33.82
CA PRO A 531 -10.69 -7.90 -34.57
C PRO A 531 -10.93 -7.77 -36.07
N ALA A 532 -12.03 -7.11 -36.47
CA ALA A 532 -12.42 -6.95 -37.87
C ALA A 532 -11.49 -5.96 -38.61
N LEU A 533 -10.97 -4.94 -37.92
CA LEU A 533 -10.04 -3.97 -38.47
C LEU A 533 -8.63 -4.56 -38.63
N LEU A 534 -8.09 -5.19 -37.58
CA LEU A 534 -6.73 -5.72 -37.57
C LEU A 534 -6.60 -7.03 -38.35
N GLY A 535 -7.68 -7.83 -38.45
CA GLY A 535 -7.72 -9.02 -39.30
C GLY A 535 -7.57 -8.71 -40.80
N LYS A 536 -7.96 -7.50 -41.24
CA LYS A 536 -7.69 -7.03 -42.60
C LYS A 536 -6.22 -6.69 -42.85
N VAL A 537 -5.48 -6.35 -41.79
CA VAL A 537 -4.04 -6.00 -41.86
C VAL A 537 -3.18 -7.26 -41.75
N SER A 538 -3.52 -8.14 -40.80
CA SER A 538 -2.81 -9.39 -40.56
C SER A 538 -3.78 -10.43 -39.99
N PRO A 539 -3.99 -11.58 -40.66
CA PRO A 539 -4.86 -12.63 -40.16
C PRO A 539 -4.45 -13.15 -38.76
N SER A 540 -3.15 -13.32 -38.51
CA SER A 540 -2.64 -13.82 -37.22
C SER A 540 -2.81 -12.80 -36.09
N LEU A 541 -2.71 -11.50 -36.39
CA LEU A 541 -3.04 -10.46 -35.43
C LEU A 541 -4.55 -10.41 -35.16
N GLY A 542 -5.35 -10.55 -36.22
CA GLY A 542 -6.81 -10.66 -36.14
C GLY A 542 -7.25 -11.78 -35.21
N GLU A 543 -6.68 -12.98 -35.34
CA GLU A 543 -6.96 -14.12 -34.46
C GLU A 543 -6.61 -13.84 -32.99
N LYS A 544 -5.42 -13.31 -32.71
CA LYS A 544 -4.99 -12.97 -31.34
C LYS A 544 -5.92 -11.95 -30.69
N VAL A 545 -6.31 -10.91 -31.43
CA VAL A 545 -7.21 -9.86 -30.94
C VAL A 545 -8.64 -10.38 -30.81
N THR A 546 -9.08 -11.29 -31.69
CA THR A 546 -10.37 -11.97 -31.58
C THR A 546 -10.44 -12.78 -30.29
N LEU A 547 -9.39 -13.54 -29.96
CA LEU A 547 -9.30 -14.29 -28.71
C LEU A 547 -9.33 -13.35 -27.50
N ALA A 548 -8.52 -12.28 -27.52
CA ALA A 548 -8.48 -11.32 -26.42
C ALA A 548 -9.81 -10.59 -26.21
N ALA A 549 -10.47 -10.16 -27.29
CA ALA A 549 -11.79 -9.54 -27.23
C ALA A 549 -12.84 -10.54 -26.73
N GLY A 550 -12.82 -11.80 -27.21
CA GLY A 550 -13.70 -12.86 -26.74
C GLY A 550 -13.55 -13.14 -25.24
N LEU A 551 -12.32 -13.22 -24.73
CA LEU A 551 -12.05 -13.36 -23.30
C LEU A 551 -12.62 -12.20 -22.51
N PHE A 552 -12.42 -10.95 -22.96
CA PHE A 552 -13.00 -9.78 -22.32
C PHE A 552 -14.54 -9.83 -22.33
N MET A 553 -15.16 -10.11 -23.46
CA MET A 553 -16.63 -10.17 -23.57
C MET A 553 -17.25 -11.28 -22.72
N ASN A 554 -16.54 -12.40 -22.54
CA ASN A 554 -16.95 -13.47 -21.62
C ASN A 554 -16.95 -13.00 -20.16
N THR A 555 -15.98 -12.18 -19.74
CA THR A 555 -16.01 -11.59 -18.39
C THR A 555 -17.23 -10.70 -18.17
N GLN A 556 -17.73 -10.04 -19.23
CA GLN A 556 -18.89 -9.16 -19.13
C GLN A 556 -20.24 -9.91 -19.04
N GLY A 557 -20.27 -11.23 -19.25
CA GLY A 557 -21.51 -12.03 -19.21
C GLY A 557 -21.80 -12.83 -20.48
N GLY A 558 -21.12 -12.51 -21.59
CA GLY A 558 -21.38 -13.09 -22.91
C GLY A 558 -22.64 -12.53 -23.57
N GLY A 559 -22.54 -12.08 -24.83
CA GLY A 559 -23.66 -11.50 -25.59
C GLY A 559 -23.19 -10.64 -26.77
N PRO A 560 -24.11 -10.17 -27.63
CA PRO A 560 -23.76 -9.25 -28.71
C PRO A 560 -23.18 -7.95 -28.14
N ALA A 561 -22.05 -7.50 -28.69
CA ALA A 561 -21.33 -6.35 -28.16
C ALA A 561 -22.13 -5.03 -28.15
N LYS A 562 -23.06 -4.88 -29.09
CA LYS A 562 -23.96 -3.72 -29.15
C LYS A 562 -24.85 -3.62 -27.91
N ASP A 563 -25.36 -4.76 -27.45
CA ASP A 563 -26.27 -4.84 -26.32
C ASP A 563 -25.50 -4.54 -25.03
N ILE A 564 -24.31 -5.10 -24.89
CA ILE A 564 -23.38 -4.84 -23.77
C ILE A 564 -23.08 -3.34 -23.58
N LEU A 565 -22.89 -2.59 -24.65
CA LEU A 565 -22.59 -1.15 -24.56
C LEU A 565 -23.82 -0.31 -24.17
N LEU A 566 -25.00 -0.65 -24.70
CA LEU A 566 -26.26 0.01 -24.37
C LEU A 566 -26.69 -0.31 -22.93
N ASP A 567 -26.68 -1.60 -22.58
CA ASP A 567 -27.10 -2.11 -21.28
C ASP A 567 -26.17 -1.65 -20.16
N SER A 568 -24.87 -1.50 -20.43
CA SER A 568 -23.91 -0.90 -19.48
C SER A 568 -24.36 0.49 -19.03
N THR A 569 -24.85 1.32 -19.96
CA THR A 569 -25.34 2.66 -19.61
C THR A 569 -26.66 2.59 -18.84
N LEU A 570 -27.59 1.72 -19.26
CA LEU A 570 -28.87 1.55 -18.60
C LEU A 570 -28.73 1.08 -17.15
N PHE A 571 -27.90 0.07 -16.87
CA PHE A 571 -27.70 -0.44 -15.51
C PHE A 571 -27.12 0.61 -14.55
N ARG A 572 -26.19 1.44 -15.04
CA ARG A 572 -25.64 2.55 -14.25
C ARG A 572 -26.65 3.66 -13.97
N LEU A 573 -27.58 3.91 -14.91
CA LEU A 573 -28.69 4.84 -14.70
C LEU A 573 -29.70 4.30 -13.68
N MET A 574 -29.95 2.98 -13.66
CA MET A 574 -30.82 2.31 -12.70
C MET A 574 -30.22 2.25 -11.28
N ALA A 575 -28.90 2.37 -11.15
CA ALA A 575 -28.19 2.36 -9.87
C ALA A 575 -27.38 3.65 -9.63
N PRO A 576 -28.04 4.81 -9.48
CA PRO A 576 -27.38 6.10 -9.65
C PRO A 576 -26.51 6.56 -8.48
N GLY A 577 -26.60 5.88 -7.33
CA GLY A 577 -26.03 6.35 -6.06
C GLY A 577 -24.53 6.64 -6.12
N SER A 578 -23.73 5.80 -6.80
CA SER A 578 -22.28 6.00 -6.88
C SER A 578 -21.91 7.21 -7.72
N TRP A 579 -22.37 7.27 -8.98
CA TRP A 579 -22.00 8.38 -9.85
C TRP A 579 -22.59 9.72 -9.37
N LEU A 580 -23.76 9.73 -8.70
CA LEU A 580 -24.28 10.93 -8.05
C LEU A 580 -23.42 11.38 -6.86
N THR A 581 -22.94 10.44 -6.04
CA THR A 581 -22.04 10.75 -4.91
C THR A 581 -20.72 11.31 -5.42
N LEU A 582 -20.12 10.68 -6.44
CA LEU A 582 -18.88 11.14 -7.07
C LEU A 582 -19.06 12.49 -7.77
N LEU A 583 -20.19 12.72 -8.43
CA LEU A 583 -20.55 14.00 -9.04
C LEU A 583 -20.63 15.10 -7.98
N LEU A 584 -21.33 14.84 -6.86
CA LEU A 584 -21.48 15.79 -5.76
C LEU A 584 -20.12 16.16 -5.16
N LEU A 585 -19.31 15.16 -4.78
CA LEU A 585 -17.98 15.41 -4.21
C LEU A 585 -17.09 16.20 -5.18
N THR A 586 -17.07 15.81 -6.45
CA THR A 586 -16.31 16.53 -7.50
C THR A 586 -16.78 17.96 -7.62
N ALA A 587 -18.10 18.19 -7.68
CA ALA A 587 -18.68 19.52 -7.81
C ALA A 587 -18.34 20.42 -6.62
N LEU A 588 -18.44 19.91 -5.39
CA LEU A 588 -18.11 20.67 -4.19
C LEU A 588 -16.61 21.02 -4.16
N ILE A 589 -15.72 20.05 -4.39
CA ILE A 589 -14.27 20.28 -4.32
C ILE A 589 -13.82 21.26 -5.40
N TRP A 590 -14.18 21.03 -6.68
CA TRP A 590 -13.81 21.92 -7.77
C TRP A 590 -14.44 23.30 -7.64
N GLY A 591 -15.68 23.38 -7.18
CA GLY A 591 -16.33 24.66 -6.89
C GLY A 591 -15.56 25.48 -5.85
N ILE A 592 -15.09 24.84 -4.77
CA ILE A 592 -14.28 25.49 -3.73
C ILE A 592 -12.92 25.93 -4.28
N VAL A 593 -12.20 25.06 -5.00
CA VAL A 593 -10.89 25.40 -5.59
C VAL A 593 -11.01 26.62 -6.51
N LEU A 594 -12.04 26.68 -7.35
CA LEU A 594 -12.30 27.81 -8.23
C LEU A 594 -12.64 29.10 -7.45
N ALA A 595 -13.44 29.00 -6.38
CA ALA A 595 -13.76 30.15 -5.53
C ALA A 595 -12.52 30.68 -4.79
N LEU A 596 -11.68 29.79 -4.25
CA LEU A 596 -10.43 30.15 -3.57
C LEU A 596 -9.47 30.88 -4.52
N ARG A 597 -9.38 30.44 -5.77
CA ARG A 597 -8.59 31.13 -6.79
C ARG A 597 -9.07 32.57 -7.01
N ASP A 598 -10.37 32.77 -7.24
CA ASP A 598 -10.91 34.10 -7.51
C ASP A 598 -10.59 35.07 -6.37
N ARG A 599 -10.75 34.60 -5.13
CA ARG A 599 -10.41 35.36 -3.93
C ARG A 599 -8.92 35.68 -3.84
N PHE A 600 -8.06 34.71 -4.14
CA PHE A 600 -6.62 34.90 -4.14
C PHE A 600 -6.19 35.96 -5.17
N GLN A 601 -6.77 35.92 -6.38
CA GLN A 601 -6.53 36.92 -7.42
C GLN A 601 -6.99 38.32 -7.00
N GLN A 602 -8.16 38.43 -6.33
CA GLN A 602 -8.66 39.70 -5.80
C GLN A 602 -7.72 40.28 -4.74
N LEU A 603 -7.23 39.46 -3.81
CA LEU A 603 -6.31 39.88 -2.76
C LEU A 603 -4.97 40.35 -3.35
N GLN A 604 -4.38 39.60 -4.29
CA GLN A 604 -3.15 40.02 -4.97
C GLN A 604 -3.32 41.35 -5.73
N ALA A 605 -4.43 41.53 -6.43
CA ALA A 605 -4.71 42.78 -7.14
C ALA A 605 -4.80 43.98 -6.19
N ALA A 606 -5.34 43.79 -4.98
CA ALA A 606 -5.41 44.82 -3.95
C ALA A 606 -4.05 45.12 -3.30
N THR A 607 -3.20 44.11 -3.08
CA THR A 607 -1.85 44.28 -2.50
C THR A 607 -0.87 44.97 -3.46
N ILE A 608 -0.95 44.67 -4.76
CA ILE A 608 -0.13 45.35 -5.79
C ILE A 608 -0.41 46.87 -5.84
N GLN A 609 -1.60 47.31 -5.41
CA GLN A 609 -1.95 48.73 -5.32
C GLN A 609 -1.43 49.43 -4.05
N THR A 610 -0.93 48.71 -3.04
CA THR A 610 -0.69 49.28 -1.70
C THR A 610 0.73 49.18 -1.15
N ASP A 611 1.62 48.30 -1.64
CA ASP A 611 3.07 48.42 -1.39
C ASP A 611 3.89 47.41 -2.22
N SER A 612 5.02 47.84 -2.79
CA SER A 612 5.90 47.03 -3.63
C SER A 612 7.03 46.31 -2.86
N THR A 613 7.05 46.40 -1.53
CA THR A 613 8.14 45.90 -0.67
C THR A 613 7.75 44.72 0.23
N ALA A 614 6.57 44.11 0.06
CA ALA A 614 6.15 42.98 0.87
C ALA A 614 7.03 41.74 0.61
N LYS A 615 7.97 41.45 1.53
CA LYS A 615 8.69 40.18 1.58
C LYS A 615 7.68 39.03 1.61
N ASN A 616 7.90 38.01 0.78
CA ASN A 616 7.15 36.76 0.82
C ASN A 616 7.38 36.10 2.19
N ASP A 617 6.43 36.24 3.10
CA ASP A 617 6.43 35.52 4.37
C ASP A 617 5.90 34.11 4.14
N ASP A 618 6.79 33.12 4.16
CA ASP A 618 6.46 31.70 4.01
C ASP A 618 5.39 31.24 5.03
N ASN A 619 5.21 31.95 6.14
CA ASN A 619 4.18 31.66 7.15
C ASN A 619 2.76 32.04 6.72
N ALA A 620 2.58 32.76 5.60
CA ALA A 620 1.26 33.19 5.12
C ALA A 620 0.49 32.12 4.32
N VAL A 621 1.16 31.06 3.85
CA VAL A 621 0.60 30.03 2.96
C VAL A 621 -0.48 29.19 3.68
N ASN A 622 -1.68 29.15 3.11
CA ASN A 622 -2.79 28.32 3.58
C ASN A 622 -2.74 26.92 2.94
N THR A 623 -2.84 25.88 3.75
CA THR A 623 -2.79 24.46 3.33
C THR A 623 -4.16 23.89 2.91
N LEU A 624 -5.25 24.66 3.00
CA LEU A 624 -6.58 24.25 2.54
C LEU A 624 -6.61 23.73 1.08
N PRO A 625 -5.91 24.33 0.09
CA PRO A 625 -5.90 23.79 -1.26
C PRO A 625 -5.21 22.42 -1.35
N PHE A 626 -4.17 22.18 -0.54
CA PHE A 626 -3.54 20.86 -0.46
C PHE A 626 -4.47 19.83 0.19
N LEU A 627 -5.23 20.20 1.22
CA LEU A 627 -6.28 19.35 1.78
C LEU A 627 -7.31 18.93 0.70
N LEU A 628 -7.76 19.88 -0.12
CA LEU A 628 -8.67 19.61 -1.23
C LEU A 628 -8.01 18.75 -2.31
N LEU A 629 -6.69 18.87 -2.50
CA LEU A 629 -5.94 17.99 -3.39
C LEU A 629 -5.93 16.54 -2.88
N LEU A 630 -5.68 16.29 -1.59
CA LEU A 630 -5.77 14.94 -1.02
C LEU A 630 -7.17 14.34 -1.24
N ALA A 631 -8.22 15.14 -1.00
CA ALA A 631 -9.60 14.72 -1.27
C ALA A 631 -9.85 14.42 -2.76
N THR A 632 -9.28 15.22 -3.66
CA THR A 632 -9.41 15.06 -5.12
C THR A 632 -8.68 13.83 -5.63
N VAL A 633 -7.46 13.57 -5.16
CA VAL A 633 -6.68 12.40 -5.57
C VAL A 633 -7.37 11.12 -5.10
N GLY A 634 -7.82 11.06 -3.83
CA GLY A 634 -8.63 9.94 -3.34
C GLY A 634 -9.92 9.74 -4.15
N LEU A 635 -10.59 10.84 -4.54
CA LEU A 635 -11.77 10.79 -5.41
C LEU A 635 -11.44 10.26 -6.81
N GLY A 636 -10.31 10.64 -7.39
CA GLY A 636 -9.84 10.10 -8.67
C GLY A 636 -9.56 8.60 -8.60
N LEU A 637 -8.96 8.13 -7.50
CA LEU A 637 -8.70 6.71 -7.25
C LEU A 637 -9.98 5.89 -7.09
N VAL A 638 -11.02 6.44 -6.48
CA VAL A 638 -12.32 5.77 -6.40
C VAL A 638 -13.10 5.87 -7.72
N MET A 639 -12.97 6.99 -8.45
CA MET A 639 -13.68 7.23 -9.70
C MET A 639 -13.12 6.41 -10.87
N PHE A 640 -11.81 6.18 -10.92
CA PHE A 640 -11.16 5.44 -11.99
C PHE A 640 -11.72 4.01 -12.20
N PRO A 641 -11.78 3.13 -11.18
CA PRO A 641 -12.32 1.76 -11.30
C PRO A 641 -13.80 1.70 -11.66
N GLU A 642 -14.53 2.82 -11.59
CA GLU A 642 -15.91 2.89 -12.07
C GLU A 642 -15.99 2.91 -13.59
N PHE A 643 -14.92 3.33 -14.29
CA PHE A 643 -14.90 3.45 -15.74
C PHE A 643 -13.84 2.57 -16.40
N PHE A 644 -12.69 2.37 -15.76
CA PHE A 644 -11.56 1.63 -16.31
C PHE A 644 -10.85 0.79 -15.25
N TYR A 645 -10.22 -0.29 -15.67
CA TYR A 645 -9.37 -1.09 -14.81
C TYR A 645 -8.13 -1.59 -15.53
N LEU A 646 -7.08 -1.90 -14.78
CA LEU A 646 -5.88 -2.53 -15.32
C LEU A 646 -6.08 -4.04 -15.37
N ARG A 647 -5.84 -4.63 -16.54
CA ARG A 647 -5.87 -6.07 -16.75
C ARG A 647 -4.73 -6.73 -15.99
N ASP A 648 -5.02 -7.79 -15.28
CA ASP A 648 -4.07 -8.71 -14.68
C ASP A 648 -4.50 -10.17 -14.98
N GLN A 649 -3.98 -11.14 -14.23
CA GLN A 649 -4.34 -12.55 -14.39
C GLN A 649 -5.78 -12.89 -13.98
N PHE A 650 -6.44 -12.06 -13.15
CA PHE A 650 -7.82 -12.27 -12.75
C PHE A 650 -8.82 -11.79 -13.80
N GLY A 651 -8.41 -10.85 -14.66
CA GLY A 651 -9.23 -10.35 -15.78
C GLY A 651 -10.41 -9.45 -15.39
N THR A 652 -10.60 -9.20 -14.09
CA THR A 652 -11.63 -8.33 -13.52
C THR A 652 -11.01 -7.05 -12.94
N ARG A 653 -11.84 -6.10 -12.47
CA ARG A 653 -11.35 -4.88 -11.81
C ARG A 653 -10.91 -5.07 -10.35
N MET A 654 -10.91 -6.31 -9.85
CA MET A 654 -10.67 -6.66 -8.45
C MET A 654 -9.39 -6.04 -7.87
N ASN A 655 -8.22 -6.26 -8.50
CA ASN A 655 -6.97 -5.66 -8.00
C ASN A 655 -6.90 -4.15 -8.20
N THR A 656 -7.52 -3.60 -9.25
CA THR A 656 -7.57 -2.14 -9.42
C THR A 656 -8.33 -1.50 -8.26
N ILE A 657 -9.49 -2.05 -7.89
CA ILE A 657 -10.25 -1.60 -6.71
C ILE A 657 -9.42 -1.75 -5.45
N PHE A 658 -8.88 -2.95 -5.19
CA PHE A 658 -8.09 -3.21 -4.00
C PHE A 658 -6.97 -2.18 -3.83
N LYS A 659 -6.12 -2.02 -4.85
CA LYS A 659 -4.97 -1.12 -4.77
C LYS A 659 -5.39 0.35 -4.72
N PHE A 660 -6.47 0.75 -5.40
CA PHE A 660 -6.88 2.17 -5.46
C PHE A 660 -7.70 2.59 -4.23
N TYR A 661 -8.63 1.76 -3.76
CA TYR A 661 -9.46 2.05 -2.58
C TYR A 661 -8.60 2.11 -1.32
N TYR A 662 -7.58 1.25 -1.22
CA TYR A 662 -6.64 1.28 -0.09
C TYR A 662 -5.90 2.63 -0.01
N GLN A 663 -5.36 3.12 -1.12
CA GLN A 663 -4.69 4.43 -1.16
C GLN A 663 -5.68 5.60 -1.00
N ALA A 664 -6.91 5.48 -1.52
CA ALA A 664 -7.97 6.46 -1.29
C ALA A 664 -8.32 6.59 0.20
N TRP A 665 -8.39 5.46 0.93
CA TRP A 665 -8.59 5.46 2.37
C TRP A 665 -7.50 6.26 3.08
N ILE A 666 -6.22 6.03 2.77
CA ILE A 666 -5.09 6.74 3.40
C ILE A 666 -5.22 8.26 3.21
N LEU A 667 -5.48 8.71 1.98
CA LEU A 667 -5.62 10.14 1.65
C LEU A 667 -6.85 10.76 2.31
N TRP A 668 -7.98 10.05 2.30
CA TRP A 668 -9.24 10.53 2.88
C TRP A 668 -9.24 10.49 4.41
N SER A 669 -8.53 9.59 5.08
CA SER A 669 -8.35 9.62 6.53
C SER A 669 -7.66 10.91 6.97
N ALA A 670 -6.60 11.33 6.27
CA ALA A 670 -5.95 12.62 6.53
C ALA A 670 -6.90 13.79 6.25
N ALA A 671 -7.63 13.75 5.13
CA ALA A 671 -8.54 14.84 4.76
C ALA A 671 -9.73 14.96 5.73
N ALA A 672 -10.38 13.86 6.05
CA ALA A 672 -11.49 13.77 7.01
C ALA A 672 -11.08 14.29 8.39
N SER A 673 -9.90 13.90 8.89
CA SER A 673 -9.38 14.37 10.18
C SER A 673 -9.31 15.90 10.26
N VAL A 674 -8.79 16.52 9.20
CA VAL A 674 -8.68 17.98 9.10
C VAL A 674 -10.06 18.62 8.93
N PHE A 675 -10.96 18.02 8.16
CA PHE A 675 -12.33 18.51 7.99
C PHE A 675 -13.11 18.51 9.30
N VAL A 676 -12.91 17.51 10.17
CA VAL A 676 -13.47 17.50 11.53
C VAL A 676 -13.07 18.76 12.28
N PHE A 677 -11.78 19.08 12.31
CA PHE A 677 -11.31 20.32 12.94
C PHE A 677 -11.99 21.57 12.34
N ILE A 678 -12.12 21.65 11.01
CA ILE A 678 -12.74 22.80 10.34
C ILE A 678 -14.21 22.96 10.75
N PHE A 679 -15.04 21.92 10.58
CA PHE A 679 -16.48 22.07 10.85
C PHE A 679 -16.78 22.16 12.35
N TRP A 680 -15.96 21.56 13.21
CA TRP A 680 -16.14 21.63 14.66
C TRP A 680 -16.02 23.07 15.16
N ASN A 681 -15.10 23.82 14.57
CA ASN A 681 -14.83 25.21 14.92
C ASN A 681 -15.77 26.19 14.21
N ASN A 682 -16.13 25.94 12.95
CA ASN A 682 -16.92 26.85 12.14
C ASN A 682 -18.44 26.70 12.32
N LEU A 683 -18.96 25.48 12.49
CA LEU A 683 -20.40 25.24 12.60
C LEU A 683 -20.89 25.41 14.05
N LYS A 684 -21.85 26.33 14.25
CA LYS A 684 -22.46 26.64 15.55
C LYS A 684 -23.98 26.40 15.53
N GLY A 685 -24.61 26.49 16.71
CA GLY A 685 -26.05 26.27 16.89
C GLY A 685 -26.49 24.86 16.47
N ILE A 686 -27.73 24.74 15.99
CA ILE A 686 -28.35 23.47 15.59
C ILE A 686 -27.53 22.79 14.48
N THR A 687 -27.05 23.54 13.48
CA THR A 687 -26.26 22.95 12.38
C THR A 687 -24.93 22.36 12.85
N GLY A 688 -24.28 22.97 13.85
CA GLY A 688 -23.09 22.41 14.47
C GLY A 688 -23.40 21.16 15.30
N TRP A 689 -24.52 21.16 16.04
CA TRP A 689 -24.96 19.98 16.80
C TRP A 689 -25.25 18.78 15.90
N VAL A 690 -26.03 18.98 14.84
CA VAL A 690 -26.33 17.91 13.87
C VAL A 690 -25.06 17.38 13.21
N ALA A 691 -24.15 18.27 12.78
CA ALA A 691 -22.87 17.87 12.19
C ALA A 691 -22.03 16.99 13.14
N ARG A 692 -21.89 17.39 14.41
CA ARG A 692 -21.16 16.62 15.43
C ARG A 692 -21.85 15.29 15.72
N LEU A 693 -23.18 15.27 15.81
CA LEU A 693 -23.94 14.05 16.04
C LEU A 693 -23.75 13.05 14.88
N LEU A 694 -23.90 13.49 13.63
CA LEU A 694 -23.70 12.64 12.45
C LEU A 694 -22.27 12.08 12.41
N PHE A 695 -21.28 12.91 12.71
CA PHE A 695 -19.90 12.47 12.82
C PHE A 695 -19.72 11.41 13.92
N ILE A 696 -20.23 11.66 15.14
CA ILE A 696 -20.11 10.73 16.26
C ILE A 696 -20.80 9.39 15.95
N LEU A 697 -22.00 9.40 15.37
CA LEU A 697 -22.72 8.19 14.97
C LEU A 697 -21.97 7.41 13.88
N SER A 698 -21.41 8.13 12.90
CA SER A 698 -20.61 7.56 11.82
C SER A 698 -19.33 6.90 12.35
N MET A 699 -18.64 7.54 13.30
CA MET A 699 -17.46 6.99 13.98
C MET A 699 -17.82 5.80 14.87
N PHE A 700 -18.93 5.87 15.59
CA PHE A 700 -19.42 4.76 16.39
C PHE A 700 -19.63 3.52 15.52
N ALA A 701 -20.31 3.65 14.37
CA ALA A 701 -20.46 2.55 13.42
C ALA A 701 -19.11 2.02 12.90
N GLY A 702 -18.16 2.90 12.58
CA GLY A 702 -16.82 2.51 12.12
C GLY A 702 -15.91 1.90 13.20
N PHE A 703 -16.20 2.09 14.49
CA PHE A 703 -15.43 1.50 15.60
C PHE A 703 -15.96 0.15 16.06
N LEU A 704 -17.19 -0.22 15.71
CA LEU A 704 -17.77 -1.51 16.12
C LEU A 704 -16.96 -2.68 15.55
N TYR A 705 -16.58 -2.63 14.26
CA TYR A 705 -15.77 -3.68 13.67
C TYR A 705 -14.43 -3.87 14.38
N PRO A 706 -13.56 -2.84 14.54
CA PRO A 706 -12.31 -2.97 15.27
C PRO A 706 -12.48 -3.46 16.70
N PHE A 707 -13.51 -2.97 17.40
CA PHE A 707 -13.79 -3.39 18.76
C PHE A 707 -14.09 -4.90 18.84
N TYR A 708 -15.06 -5.40 18.06
CA TYR A 708 -15.41 -6.81 18.09
C TYR A 708 -14.30 -7.71 17.54
N ALA A 709 -13.54 -7.24 16.53
CA ALA A 709 -12.40 -7.98 16.00
C ALA A 709 -11.29 -8.15 17.04
N LEU A 710 -11.02 -7.10 17.82
CA LEU A 710 -10.08 -7.18 18.95
C LEU A 710 -10.61 -8.08 20.06
N VAL A 711 -11.90 -8.00 20.42
CA VAL A 711 -12.50 -8.92 21.40
C VAL A 711 -12.34 -10.38 20.97
N ASP A 712 -12.65 -10.71 19.72
CA ASP A 712 -12.43 -12.04 19.11
C ASP A 712 -10.96 -12.48 19.21
N ARG A 713 -10.01 -11.56 19.02
CA ARG A 713 -8.57 -11.84 19.15
C ARG A 713 -8.13 -12.14 20.58
N PHE A 714 -8.74 -11.46 21.55
CA PHE A 714 -8.40 -11.57 22.97
C PHE A 714 -9.26 -12.59 23.73
N ASP A 715 -10.27 -13.20 23.11
CA ASP A 715 -11.15 -14.18 23.77
C ASP A 715 -10.39 -15.42 24.27
N SER A 716 -9.33 -15.81 23.54
CA SER A 716 -8.42 -16.91 23.93
C SER A 716 -7.14 -16.44 24.62
N PHE A 717 -7.09 -15.18 25.09
CA PHE A 717 -5.90 -14.59 25.69
C PHE A 717 -5.47 -15.31 26.97
N SER A 718 -4.20 -15.72 27.01
CA SER A 718 -3.56 -16.24 28.22
C SER A 718 -2.15 -15.68 28.32
N LEU A 719 -1.82 -15.11 29.49
CA LEU A 719 -0.50 -14.58 29.80
C LEU A 719 0.61 -15.64 29.63
N GLU A 720 0.31 -16.90 29.93
CA GLU A 720 1.23 -18.03 29.82
C GLU A 720 1.54 -18.40 28.35
N ARG A 721 0.64 -18.05 27.42
CA ARG A 721 0.77 -18.35 25.99
C ARG A 721 1.34 -17.18 25.18
N LEU A 722 1.63 -16.05 25.82
CA LEU A 722 2.17 -14.88 25.12
C LEU A 722 3.56 -15.16 24.59
N ASN A 723 3.66 -15.17 23.27
CA ASN A 723 4.90 -15.38 22.55
C ASN A 723 4.86 -14.61 21.24
N LEU A 724 5.97 -14.02 20.82
CA LEU A 724 6.07 -13.35 19.52
C LEU A 724 6.62 -14.26 18.43
N ASP A 725 7.19 -15.42 18.77
CA ASP A 725 7.70 -16.34 17.76
C ASP A 725 6.56 -17.01 17.01
N GLY A 726 6.28 -16.47 15.82
CA GLY A 726 5.22 -16.96 14.95
C GLY A 726 5.50 -18.30 14.26
N SER A 727 6.70 -18.88 14.46
CA SER A 727 7.05 -20.24 14.02
C SER A 727 6.87 -21.29 15.12
N ALA A 728 6.60 -20.88 16.37
CA ALA A 728 6.49 -21.78 17.51
C ALA A 728 5.36 -22.82 17.36
N TYR A 729 4.25 -22.47 16.70
CA TYR A 729 3.17 -23.43 16.41
C TYR A 729 3.68 -24.64 15.62
N PHE A 730 4.62 -24.41 14.70
CA PHE A 730 5.18 -25.45 13.84
C PHE A 730 6.04 -26.42 14.66
N SER A 731 6.81 -25.89 15.61
CA SER A 731 7.59 -26.69 16.56
C SER A 731 6.71 -27.58 17.44
N MET A 732 5.53 -27.08 17.84
CA MET A 732 4.58 -27.83 18.67
C MET A 732 3.81 -28.89 17.87
N ALA A 733 3.38 -28.55 16.66
CA ALA A 733 2.57 -29.43 15.82
C ALA A 733 3.41 -30.48 15.06
N TYR A 734 4.63 -30.13 14.65
CA TYR A 734 5.48 -30.95 13.78
C TYR A 734 6.95 -30.97 14.26
N PRO A 735 7.24 -31.50 15.47
CA PRO A 735 8.57 -31.42 16.07
C PRO A 735 9.67 -32.06 15.21
N ALA A 736 9.40 -33.22 14.61
CA ALA A 736 10.37 -33.89 13.73
C ALA A 736 10.65 -33.09 12.44
N GLU A 737 9.65 -32.40 11.88
CA GLU A 737 9.85 -31.54 10.71
C GLU A 737 10.59 -30.25 11.08
N MET A 738 10.35 -29.70 12.28
CA MET A 738 11.10 -28.54 12.77
C MET A 738 12.57 -28.88 13.02
N GLU A 739 12.89 -30.07 13.55
CA GLU A 739 14.28 -30.55 13.64
C GLU A 739 14.93 -30.65 12.25
N ALA A 740 14.20 -31.10 11.24
CA ALA A 740 14.67 -31.15 9.85
C ALA A 740 14.89 -29.74 9.26
N VAL A 741 14.00 -28.80 9.53
CA VAL A 741 14.15 -27.38 9.16
C VAL A 741 15.39 -26.77 9.80
N ASN A 742 15.63 -27.03 11.09
CA ASN A 742 16.81 -26.55 11.81
C ASN A 742 18.10 -27.17 11.26
N TYR A 743 18.06 -28.44 10.83
CA TYR A 743 19.18 -29.06 10.14
C TYR A 743 19.46 -28.35 8.81
N LEU A 744 18.42 -28.14 7.97
CA LEU A 744 18.56 -27.53 6.64
C LEU A 744 18.99 -26.05 6.68
N SER A 745 18.58 -25.29 7.69
CA SER A 745 18.98 -23.88 7.84
C SER A 745 20.45 -23.68 8.20
N LEU A 746 21.09 -24.72 8.76
CA LEU A 746 22.52 -24.75 9.06
C LEU A 746 23.33 -25.51 7.99
N ALA A 747 22.65 -26.26 7.13
CA ALA A 747 23.27 -27.03 6.07
C ALA A 747 23.81 -26.09 4.96
N PRO A 748 24.86 -26.50 4.23
CA PRO A 748 25.35 -25.72 3.10
C PRO A 748 24.25 -25.44 2.07
N ASP A 749 24.28 -24.26 1.44
CA ASP A 749 23.29 -23.86 0.44
C ASP A 749 23.04 -24.95 -0.61
N GLY A 750 21.77 -25.19 -0.92
CA GLY A 750 21.36 -26.12 -1.94
C GLY A 750 19.85 -26.20 -2.12
N THR A 751 19.41 -26.61 -3.31
CA THR A 751 17.99 -26.76 -3.60
C THR A 751 17.41 -27.96 -2.86
N VAL A 752 16.27 -27.74 -2.19
CA VAL A 752 15.48 -28.78 -1.53
C VAL A 752 14.41 -29.29 -2.49
N ALA A 753 14.29 -30.60 -2.64
CA ALA A 753 13.08 -31.21 -3.15
C ALA A 753 12.11 -31.44 -1.99
N GLU A 754 10.95 -30.81 -2.08
CA GLU A 754 9.77 -31.05 -1.23
C GLU A 754 8.53 -31.14 -2.12
N ALA A 755 7.39 -31.55 -1.55
CA ALA A 755 6.16 -31.69 -2.30
C ALA A 755 5.64 -30.35 -2.84
N VAL A 756 5.17 -30.39 -4.09
CA VAL A 756 4.53 -29.24 -4.76
C VAL A 756 3.04 -29.23 -4.43
N GLY A 757 2.50 -28.07 -4.09
CA GLY A 757 1.08 -27.90 -3.78
C GLY A 757 0.54 -26.51 -4.11
N GLY A 758 -0.78 -26.37 -4.04
CA GLY A 758 -1.48 -25.14 -4.41
C GLY A 758 -1.29 -23.98 -3.42
N SER A 759 -1.61 -22.77 -3.88
CA SER A 759 -1.66 -21.56 -3.06
C SER A 759 -2.47 -21.72 -1.77
N TYR A 760 -2.06 -21.05 -0.69
CA TYR A 760 -2.79 -21.02 0.59
C TYR A 760 -2.90 -22.39 1.29
N THR A 761 -1.97 -23.31 1.01
CA THR A 761 -1.90 -24.64 1.63
C THR A 761 -0.64 -24.77 2.51
N GLY A 762 -0.49 -25.89 3.22
CA GLY A 762 0.70 -26.17 4.03
C GLY A 762 1.95 -26.59 3.25
N TYR A 763 1.90 -26.61 1.91
CA TYR A 763 3.04 -26.97 1.05
C TYR A 763 4.07 -25.85 0.97
N ALA A 764 5.30 -26.19 0.53
CA ALA A 764 6.46 -25.29 0.50
C ALA A 764 6.96 -24.84 1.90
N ARG A 765 6.53 -25.53 2.96
CA ARG A 765 6.83 -25.15 4.34
C ARG A 765 8.29 -25.38 4.74
N ILE A 766 8.97 -26.33 4.12
CA ILE A 766 10.36 -26.66 4.46
C ILE A 766 11.29 -25.57 3.92
N SER A 767 11.12 -25.18 2.64
CA SER A 767 11.83 -24.03 2.08
C SER A 767 11.50 -22.72 2.80
N THR A 768 10.22 -22.49 3.11
CA THR A 768 9.75 -21.29 3.83
C THR A 768 10.49 -21.09 5.15
N LEU A 769 10.64 -22.14 5.97
CA LEU A 769 11.21 -22.03 7.31
C LEU A 769 12.74 -22.17 7.33
N SER A 770 13.32 -23.00 6.45
CA SER A 770 14.78 -23.22 6.41
C SER A 770 15.54 -22.08 5.71
N GLY A 771 14.88 -21.37 4.79
CA GLY A 771 15.52 -20.37 3.92
C GLY A 771 16.22 -20.98 2.70
N GLN A 772 16.26 -22.30 2.57
CA GLN A 772 16.74 -22.98 1.37
C GLN A 772 15.68 -22.91 0.26
N PRO A 773 16.06 -22.68 -1.01
CA PRO A 773 15.09 -22.64 -2.10
C PRO A 773 14.58 -24.05 -2.44
N THR A 774 13.28 -24.18 -2.75
CA THR A 774 12.71 -25.40 -3.32
C THR A 774 12.65 -25.36 -4.84
N VAL A 775 12.56 -26.53 -5.49
CA VAL A 775 12.38 -26.64 -6.95
C VAL A 775 11.13 -25.89 -7.40
N LEU A 776 10.01 -26.08 -6.69
CA LEU A 776 8.74 -25.40 -6.95
C LEU A 776 7.87 -25.39 -5.69
N GLY A 777 7.49 -24.21 -5.21
CA GLY A 777 6.57 -24.02 -4.08
C GLY A 777 5.11 -23.92 -4.53
N TRP A 778 4.53 -22.73 -4.48
CA TRP A 778 3.15 -22.46 -4.91
C TRP A 778 3.08 -22.02 -6.39
N PRO A 779 2.69 -22.89 -7.36
CA PRO A 779 2.78 -22.59 -8.78
C PRO A 779 1.89 -21.41 -9.21
N GLY A 780 0.73 -21.25 -8.57
CA GLY A 780 -0.19 -20.14 -8.85
C GLY A 780 0.41 -18.78 -8.54
N HIS A 781 1.12 -18.66 -7.41
CA HIS A 781 1.78 -17.42 -7.01
C HIS A 781 3.00 -17.11 -7.90
N GLU A 782 3.84 -18.11 -8.18
CA GLU A 782 4.95 -17.96 -9.13
C GLU A 782 4.47 -17.46 -10.50
N SER A 783 3.37 -18.05 -10.99
CA SER A 783 2.76 -17.62 -12.26
C SER A 783 2.29 -16.18 -12.19
N GLN A 784 1.64 -15.78 -11.09
CA GLN A 784 1.17 -14.41 -10.90
C GLN A 784 2.31 -13.39 -10.86
N TRP A 785 3.37 -13.70 -10.13
CA TRP A 785 4.52 -12.81 -9.96
C TRP A 785 5.31 -12.59 -11.25
N ARG A 786 5.39 -13.63 -12.08
CA ARG A 786 6.18 -13.63 -13.32
C ARG A 786 5.37 -13.25 -14.56
N GLY A 787 4.05 -13.10 -14.42
CA GLY A 787 3.15 -12.80 -15.55
C GLY A 787 2.88 -14.02 -16.45
N GLY A 788 3.15 -15.23 -15.97
CA GLY A 788 2.93 -16.49 -16.69
C GLY A 788 3.70 -17.67 -16.07
N ALA A 789 3.51 -18.87 -16.63
CA ALA A 789 4.07 -20.12 -16.10
C ALA A 789 5.30 -20.65 -16.88
N ILE A 790 5.97 -19.80 -17.67
CA ILE A 790 7.07 -20.22 -18.54
C ILE A 790 8.25 -20.78 -17.73
N GLU A 791 8.65 -20.07 -16.68
CA GLU A 791 9.77 -20.43 -15.80
C GLU A 791 9.45 -21.66 -14.94
N ILE A 792 8.18 -21.90 -14.63
CA ILE A 792 7.70 -23.09 -13.92
C ILE A 792 7.96 -24.34 -14.77
N GLY A 793 7.57 -24.30 -16.05
CA GLY A 793 7.85 -25.36 -17.02
C GLY A 793 7.38 -26.74 -16.56
N THR A 794 8.30 -27.70 -16.52
CA THR A 794 8.03 -29.12 -16.19
C THR A 794 8.32 -29.48 -14.73
N ARG A 795 8.56 -28.50 -13.85
CA ARG A 795 8.96 -28.74 -12.45
C ARG A 795 7.98 -29.58 -11.66
N GLU A 796 6.68 -29.28 -11.72
CA GLU A 796 5.66 -30.04 -10.99
C GLU A 796 5.60 -31.52 -11.39
N PRO A 797 5.45 -31.89 -12.68
CA PRO A 797 5.48 -33.29 -13.08
C PRO A 797 6.84 -33.95 -12.82
N ASP A 798 7.96 -33.22 -12.95
CA ASP A 798 9.29 -33.77 -12.65
C ASP A 798 9.45 -34.10 -11.16
N ILE A 799 9.00 -33.24 -10.23
CA ILE A 799 9.06 -33.55 -8.79
C ILE A 799 8.19 -34.76 -8.47
N LYS A 800 7.00 -34.87 -9.08
CA LYS A 800 6.18 -36.08 -8.97
C LYS A 800 6.94 -37.33 -9.43
N THR A 801 7.60 -37.26 -10.60
CA THR A 801 8.41 -38.37 -11.13
C THR A 801 9.58 -38.71 -10.20
N LEU A 802 10.29 -37.71 -9.67
CA LEU A 802 11.40 -37.89 -8.72
C LEU A 802 10.98 -38.74 -7.52
N TYR A 803 9.83 -38.44 -6.91
CA TYR A 803 9.33 -39.21 -5.78
C TYR A 803 8.79 -40.59 -6.17
N GLN A 804 8.16 -40.75 -7.34
CA GLN A 804 7.44 -41.99 -7.70
C GLN A 804 8.26 -43.02 -8.48
N THR A 805 9.24 -42.62 -9.28
CA THR A 805 10.00 -43.55 -10.12
C THR A 805 10.81 -44.53 -9.27
N SER A 806 10.99 -45.76 -9.73
CA SER A 806 11.95 -46.71 -9.17
C SER A 806 13.32 -46.64 -9.88
N ASN A 807 13.40 -45.93 -11.02
CA ASN A 807 14.61 -45.84 -11.83
C ASN A 807 15.54 -44.73 -11.32
N TRP A 808 16.75 -45.11 -10.91
CA TRP A 808 17.76 -44.17 -10.45
C TRP A 808 18.21 -43.19 -11.53
N GLU A 809 18.38 -43.61 -12.79
CA GLU A 809 18.84 -42.71 -13.85
C GLU A 809 17.82 -41.60 -14.15
N GLU A 810 16.53 -41.93 -14.07
CA GLU A 810 15.46 -40.96 -14.24
C GLU A 810 15.44 -39.94 -13.08
N ALA A 811 15.54 -40.43 -11.84
CA ALA A 811 15.67 -39.58 -10.66
C ALA A 811 16.93 -38.69 -10.74
N LEU A 812 18.06 -39.25 -11.15
CA LEU A 812 19.33 -38.54 -11.29
C LEU A 812 19.26 -37.42 -12.34
N ARG A 813 18.58 -37.63 -13.48
CA ARG A 813 18.37 -36.56 -14.46
C ARG A 813 17.60 -35.38 -13.88
N ILE A 814 16.59 -35.63 -13.05
CA ILE A 814 15.79 -34.58 -12.41
C ILE A 814 16.61 -33.86 -11.32
N ILE A 815 17.35 -34.63 -10.51
CA ILE A 815 18.30 -34.11 -9.53
C ILE A 815 19.30 -33.16 -10.18
N GLN A 816 19.91 -33.57 -11.30
CA GLN A 816 20.86 -32.76 -12.05
C GLN A 816 20.21 -31.54 -12.72
N LYS A 817 19.00 -31.71 -13.29
CA LYS A 817 18.28 -30.63 -13.98
C LYS A 817 17.99 -29.45 -13.05
N TYR A 818 17.63 -29.70 -11.80
CA TYR A 818 17.27 -28.66 -10.83
C TYR A 818 18.33 -28.45 -9.74
N GLN A 819 19.49 -29.10 -9.87
CA GLN A 819 20.61 -29.01 -8.90
C GLN A 819 20.15 -29.32 -7.46
N ILE A 820 19.34 -30.37 -7.31
CA ILE A 820 18.73 -30.76 -6.04
C ILE A 820 19.80 -31.32 -5.12
N ARG A 821 20.10 -30.62 -4.03
CA ARG A 821 21.08 -31.05 -3.03
C ARG A 821 20.44 -31.88 -1.93
N TYR A 822 19.23 -31.54 -1.52
CA TYR A 822 18.54 -32.20 -0.43
C TYR A 822 17.20 -32.75 -0.91
N ILE A 823 16.94 -34.03 -0.67
CA ILE A 823 15.64 -34.65 -0.92
C ILE A 823 14.96 -34.86 0.43
N TYR A 824 13.95 -34.05 0.70
CA TYR A 824 13.14 -34.13 1.91
C TYR A 824 11.98 -35.12 1.69
N ILE A 825 11.71 -35.96 2.69
CA ILE A 825 10.56 -36.85 2.74
C ILE A 825 9.90 -36.68 4.11
N GLY A 826 8.69 -36.15 4.12
CA GLY A 826 7.84 -36.07 5.30
C GLY A 826 6.38 -36.39 4.96
N SER A 827 5.48 -35.88 5.81
CA SER A 827 4.05 -36.21 5.74
C SER A 827 3.37 -35.74 4.45
N LEU A 828 3.76 -34.57 3.92
CA LEU A 828 3.18 -34.06 2.67
C LEU A 828 3.64 -34.90 1.48
N GLU A 829 4.92 -35.22 1.37
CA GLU A 829 5.46 -36.02 0.25
C GLU A 829 4.79 -37.40 0.18
N THR A 830 4.61 -38.08 1.32
CA THR A 830 3.97 -39.40 1.39
C THR A 830 2.47 -39.36 1.10
N ASN A 831 1.80 -38.24 1.39
CA ASN A 831 0.36 -38.07 1.12
C ASN A 831 0.09 -37.66 -0.33
N THR A 832 0.99 -36.88 -0.94
CA THR A 832 0.85 -36.39 -2.32
C THR A 832 1.34 -37.40 -3.34
N TYR A 833 2.39 -38.17 -3.02
CA TYR A 833 3.05 -39.07 -3.95
C TYR A 833 3.14 -40.51 -3.40
N ARG A 834 3.15 -41.49 -4.32
CA ARG A 834 3.55 -42.87 -4.01
C ARG A 834 5.07 -42.95 -3.92
N VAL A 835 5.64 -42.47 -2.82
CA VAL A 835 7.09 -42.31 -2.65
C VAL A 835 7.80 -43.67 -2.76
N ASN A 836 8.76 -43.78 -3.68
CA ASN A 836 9.68 -44.90 -3.78
C ASN A 836 11.07 -44.49 -3.28
N GLU A 837 11.40 -44.88 -2.05
CA GLU A 837 12.60 -44.42 -1.34
C GLU A 837 13.85 -45.27 -1.63
N GLU A 838 13.70 -46.51 -2.09
CA GLU A 838 14.79 -47.49 -2.21
C GLU A 838 15.93 -47.00 -3.11
N LYS A 839 15.60 -46.27 -4.19
CA LYS A 839 16.58 -45.64 -5.06
C LYS A 839 17.44 -44.59 -4.36
N PHE A 840 16.88 -43.86 -3.38
CA PHE A 840 17.62 -42.88 -2.61
C PHE A 840 18.48 -43.54 -1.56
N LYS A 841 17.94 -44.54 -0.82
CA LYS A 841 18.72 -45.33 0.16
C LYS A 841 19.97 -45.97 -0.44
N THR A 842 19.86 -46.43 -1.68
CA THR A 842 20.96 -47.14 -2.36
C THR A 842 22.05 -46.19 -2.87
N ASN A 843 21.68 -44.98 -3.32
CA ASN A 843 22.58 -44.11 -4.08
C ASN A 843 22.97 -42.81 -3.35
N LEU A 844 22.26 -42.43 -2.28
CA LEU A 844 22.42 -41.15 -1.59
C LEU A 844 22.79 -41.34 -0.12
N SER A 845 23.34 -40.29 0.49
CA SER A 845 23.69 -40.30 1.91
C SER A 845 22.50 -39.86 2.75
N LEU A 846 22.11 -40.70 3.73
CA LEU A 846 21.12 -40.35 4.74
C LEU A 846 21.76 -39.37 5.74
N VAL A 847 21.31 -38.11 5.74
CA VAL A 847 21.90 -37.05 6.57
C VAL A 847 21.01 -36.63 7.74
N PHE A 848 19.71 -36.92 7.67
CA PHE A 848 18.76 -36.67 8.75
C PHE A 848 17.71 -37.77 8.81
N ASN A 849 17.41 -38.26 10.02
CA ASN A 849 16.36 -39.25 10.26
C ASN A 849 15.76 -39.08 11.66
N ARG A 850 14.49 -38.67 11.72
CA ARG A 850 13.70 -38.54 12.95
C ARG A 850 12.23 -38.87 12.68
N GLY A 851 11.73 -39.90 13.35
CA GLY A 851 10.33 -40.32 13.20
C GLY A 851 10.00 -40.71 11.75
N SER A 852 9.04 -40.01 11.15
CA SER A 852 8.66 -40.17 9.74
C SER A 852 9.35 -39.20 8.78
N VAL A 853 10.36 -38.45 9.25
CA VAL A 853 11.04 -37.40 8.48
C VAL A 853 12.46 -37.83 8.14
N VAL A 854 12.78 -37.79 6.85
CA VAL A 854 14.06 -38.21 6.31
C VAL A 854 14.60 -37.15 5.34
N ILE A 855 15.91 -36.90 5.38
CA ILE A 855 16.62 -36.10 4.37
C ILE A 855 17.78 -36.91 3.80
N TYR A 856 17.82 -37.00 2.48
CA TYR A 856 18.96 -37.49 1.72
C TYR A 856 19.75 -36.31 1.14
N GLU A 857 21.07 -36.32 1.30
CA GLU A 857 21.96 -35.39 0.61
C GLU A 857 22.50 -36.02 -0.69
N VAL A 858 22.48 -35.22 -1.76
CA VAL A 858 23.08 -35.55 -3.04
C VAL A 858 24.55 -35.11 -3.04
N PRO A 859 25.51 -36.05 -3.13
CA PRO A 859 26.93 -35.72 -3.24
C PRO A 859 27.21 -34.78 -4.41
N SER A 860 28.10 -33.80 -4.20
CA SER A 860 28.40 -32.79 -5.22
C SER A 860 28.90 -33.38 -6.53
N GLN A 861 29.50 -34.57 -6.53
CA GLN A 861 29.94 -35.27 -7.74
C GLN A 861 28.79 -35.64 -8.67
N LEU A 862 27.59 -35.89 -8.12
CA LEU A 862 26.39 -36.22 -8.88
C LEU A 862 25.67 -34.99 -9.44
N LEU A 863 25.94 -33.80 -8.89
CA LEU A 863 25.35 -32.53 -9.35
C LEU A 863 26.08 -31.94 -10.56
N ILE A 864 27.30 -32.41 -10.86
CA ILE A 864 28.06 -31.98 -12.03
C ILE A 864 27.40 -32.57 -13.28
N THR A 865 26.76 -31.71 -14.07
CA THR A 865 26.33 -32.08 -15.42
C THR A 865 27.59 -32.39 -16.24
N PRO A 866 27.75 -33.57 -16.85
CA PRO A 866 28.83 -33.78 -17.80
C PRO A 866 28.70 -32.72 -18.89
N LYS A 867 29.79 -31.96 -19.13
CA LYS A 867 29.86 -30.95 -20.21
C LYS A 867 29.31 -31.60 -21.49
N LYS A 868 28.20 -31.07 -22.01
CA LYS A 868 27.79 -31.33 -23.39
C LYS A 868 28.60 -30.45 -24.33
#